data_AF-A0A254RWZ8-F1
#
_entry.id   AF-A0A254RWZ8-F1
#
_cell.length_a   1.000
_cell.length_b   1.000
_cell.length_c   1.000
_cell.angle_alpha   90.00
_cell.angle_beta   90.00
_cell.angle_gamma   90.00
#
_symmetry.space_group_name_H-M   'P 1'
#
loop_
_entity.id
_entity.type
_entity.pdbx_description
1 polymer ?
#
loop_
_entity_poly.entity_id
_entity_poly.type
_entity_poly.pdbx_seq_one_letter_code
_entity_poly.pdbx_strand_id
1 'polypeptide(L)'
;MYLKKAFLLALFVALSLVACSDIEDEILYREDAAGVRFSPTKLQGTIDYLPAMAPKYVKVVNVDELLNPVDSFEVSVDSGNSKNRAFEVGSRDYEYPIVKIVPVFEQDNGTEMEFPQYVRLDKRNDNLKLNLFEALAAERTEELVREKDCSFDSARIQAVAELIMALDIIKEKEEASRLASDMSEYYSLMLMKKSWTFIYCQYEISDSLFYKTFEELRKDFAKKGSVDSSFLVHAADVWLSTFKVVTDKNGYVKFKSVSRDSSVGANGFNSEFFASVYGIQFLWNENSPAKIDNKLSQFNGRKFIYDKSETLWRLAMPLDDSLGICYSRKDSIVVHEGKYYRCAKGSVEWKEETDRDTILKQTYGTCGSAAMNIGRAGYVGDSLFVCTCEDKKCAWTDKYAKSVIKKDDPIYPSYVIANAIREFGLCGQKLYGEIKKVNDDYVLCSKKDNKWEVVDSLDYYLGMCSEENAKGEHQGVYYACKDYEEYGVVGGNWSEIPEPAYLDEDCHSIEVGALYVKKYGDYYFACYTRTKLDKNGYSKSVTFWNKLDSAEAIPPVINMDVCNSDRENLKVIYDGAYYECDNRDLFYRWYPVEKDSLLPPERDGHICTPDLYGTVKKYGDAYYECGYVNQWREMPAVESALLYYRDSLGSCDTISKKSLYWNEKSSSYFGCLKGKTGYDWTQIYLAPGLNYTMPKSFEKRKFAGGVVDRDSTYTVTVDGVAYRFSIFEKNWPLSHVVIAGKGYDAYFYNERLFLHSERGTEQVHIDSIKNKSESYDGFFASWKSWAKKCSECSDTTIAVDTSVYVARYNEDAFMNWTRASAFCPEGFHIPSSEEFMQDDFIAYKTYEMTIRNDTPVLWNYKMNKIGCNRDNTIFFDIFWTSSEKDKKTQQCYETAWHIYKDEKDRRIVDCPKDLYPMVQTLCVQDD
;
A
#
# COMPACT_ATOMS: atom_id res chain seq x y z
N MET A 1 -13.98 7.79 -104.37
CA MET A 1 -12.66 7.52 -103.74
C MET A 1 -12.40 8.28 -102.43
N TYR A 2 -13.30 9.16 -101.97
CA TYR A 2 -13.12 9.96 -100.75
C TYR A 2 -13.69 9.33 -99.45
N LEU A 3 -14.64 8.37 -99.54
CA LEU A 3 -15.26 7.77 -98.35
C LEU A 3 -14.34 6.79 -97.59
N LYS A 4 -13.45 6.06 -98.29
CA LYS A 4 -12.52 5.11 -97.66
C LYS A 4 -11.36 5.78 -96.92
N LYS A 5 -10.97 7.00 -97.32
CA LYS A 5 -9.94 7.78 -96.61
C LYS A 5 -10.50 8.45 -95.35
N ALA A 6 -11.76 8.89 -95.37
CA ALA A 6 -12.42 9.44 -94.19
C ALA A 6 -12.68 8.38 -93.11
N PHE A 7 -13.04 7.15 -93.51
CA PHE A 7 -13.25 6.05 -92.55
C PHE A 7 -11.93 5.56 -91.92
N LEU A 8 -10.82 5.50 -92.69
CA LEU A 8 -9.51 5.16 -92.13
C LEU A 8 -8.96 6.27 -91.22
N LEU A 9 -9.19 7.55 -91.54
CA LEU A 9 -8.77 8.65 -90.68
C LEU A 9 -9.60 8.71 -89.39
N ALA A 10 -10.91 8.45 -89.46
CA ALA A 10 -11.76 8.36 -88.29
C ALA A 10 -11.44 7.13 -87.43
N LEU A 11 -11.04 6.00 -88.04
CA LEU A 11 -10.59 4.82 -87.31
C LEU A 11 -9.24 5.06 -86.63
N PHE A 12 -8.30 5.77 -87.27
CA PHE A 12 -7.03 6.15 -86.66
C PHE A 12 -7.19 7.22 -85.57
N VAL A 13 -8.13 8.16 -85.71
CA VAL A 13 -8.47 9.14 -84.67
C VAL A 13 -9.20 8.49 -83.50
N ALA A 14 -10.07 7.51 -83.76
CA ALA A 14 -10.71 6.70 -82.71
C ALA A 14 -9.71 5.77 -82.00
N LEU A 15 -8.78 5.15 -82.74
CA LEU A 15 -7.71 4.32 -82.16
C LEU A 15 -6.65 5.16 -81.42
N SER A 16 -6.41 6.42 -81.82
CA SER A 16 -5.53 7.34 -81.08
C SER A 16 -6.20 7.97 -79.85
N LEU A 17 -7.53 7.96 -79.76
CA LEU A 17 -8.28 8.39 -78.56
C LEU A 17 -8.47 7.26 -77.54
N VAL A 18 -8.25 6.00 -77.93
CA VAL A 18 -8.28 4.83 -77.02
C VAL A 18 -6.89 4.49 -76.46
N ALA A 19 -5.82 5.06 -77.01
CA ALA A 19 -4.44 4.75 -76.61
C ALA A 19 -3.81 5.71 -75.58
N CYS A 20 -4.56 6.68 -75.04
CA CYS A 20 -4.09 7.61 -73.99
C CYS A 20 -5.15 7.87 -72.90
N SER A 21 -5.86 6.84 -72.49
CA SER A 21 -6.39 6.80 -71.13
C SER A 21 -5.97 5.47 -70.51
N ASP A 22 -4.74 5.42 -70.00
CA ASP A 22 -4.50 4.64 -68.79
C ASP A 22 -5.45 5.22 -67.74
N ILE A 23 -6.70 4.74 -67.77
CA ILE A 23 -7.54 4.76 -66.59
C ILE A 23 -6.79 3.78 -65.70
N GLU A 24 -5.90 4.31 -64.85
CA GLU A 24 -5.43 3.57 -63.68
C GLU A 24 -6.69 2.94 -63.09
N ASP A 25 -6.78 1.61 -63.10
CA ASP A 25 -7.87 0.90 -62.46
C ASP A 25 -7.91 1.40 -61.01
N GLU A 26 -8.85 2.30 -60.72
CA GLU A 26 -8.97 2.91 -59.40
C GLU A 26 -9.47 1.80 -58.47
N ILE A 27 -8.53 1.18 -57.76
CA ILE A 27 -8.84 0.12 -56.79
C ILE A 27 -9.70 0.75 -55.69
N LEU A 28 -11.01 0.52 -55.76
CA LEU A 28 -11.99 1.08 -54.83
C LEU A 28 -11.71 0.62 -53.39
N TYR A 29 -11.35 -0.65 -53.21
CA TYR A 29 -10.86 -1.23 -51.96
C TYR A 29 -10.31 -2.66 -52.14
N ARG A 30 -9.48 -3.10 -51.19
CA ARG A 30 -9.03 -4.49 -51.04
C ARG A 30 -9.46 -5.04 -49.68
N GLU A 31 -9.83 -6.31 -49.65
CA GLU A 31 -10.21 -7.05 -48.43
C GLU A 31 -9.27 -8.22 -48.21
N ASP A 32 -8.96 -8.53 -46.95
CA ASP A 32 -8.23 -9.73 -46.60
C ASP A 32 -9.13 -10.98 -46.66
N ALA A 33 -8.55 -12.16 -46.39
CA ALA A 33 -9.29 -13.43 -46.40
C ALA A 33 -10.48 -13.49 -45.41
N ALA A 34 -10.56 -12.56 -44.44
CA ALA A 34 -11.65 -12.45 -43.48
C ALA A 34 -12.69 -11.38 -43.87
N GLY A 35 -12.56 -10.75 -45.04
CA GLY A 35 -13.44 -9.67 -45.50
C GLY A 35 -13.14 -8.32 -44.85
N VAL A 36 -11.95 -8.14 -44.26
CA VAL A 36 -11.55 -6.89 -43.64
C VAL A 36 -10.89 -5.99 -44.67
N ARG A 37 -11.52 -4.84 -44.93
CA ARG A 37 -10.95 -3.81 -45.80
C ARG A 37 -9.65 -3.25 -45.20
N PHE A 38 -8.56 -3.37 -45.93
CA PHE A 38 -7.24 -2.89 -45.50
C PHE A 38 -6.62 -1.84 -46.44
N SER A 39 -7.15 -1.69 -47.66
CA SER A 39 -6.59 -0.79 -48.68
C SER A 39 -7.66 -0.16 -49.57
N PRO A 40 -7.43 1.02 -50.19
CA PRO A 40 -6.36 1.97 -49.85
C PRO A 40 -6.54 2.50 -48.43
N THR A 41 -5.44 2.80 -47.74
CA THR A 41 -5.46 3.25 -46.34
C THR A 41 -4.37 4.28 -46.02
N LYS A 42 -4.57 5.04 -44.95
CA LYS A 42 -3.57 5.95 -44.38
C LYS A 42 -2.83 5.24 -43.26
N LEU A 43 -1.54 5.53 -43.08
CA LEU A 43 -0.76 5.06 -41.93
C LEU A 43 -0.39 6.25 -41.06
N GLN A 44 -0.69 6.21 -39.78
CA GLN A 44 -0.26 7.22 -38.82
C GLN A 44 0.10 6.53 -37.50
N GLY A 45 1.14 7.03 -36.85
CA GLY A 45 1.61 6.44 -35.61
C GLY A 45 2.68 7.25 -34.88
N THR A 46 3.06 6.75 -33.71
CA THR A 46 4.11 7.32 -32.86
C THR A 46 5.36 6.43 -32.82
N ILE A 47 6.51 7.06 -32.64
CA ILE A 47 7.82 6.43 -32.49
C ILE A 47 8.20 6.48 -31.00
N ASP A 48 7.92 5.39 -30.30
CA ASP A 48 8.00 5.29 -28.84
C ASP A 48 9.39 4.79 -28.37
N TYR A 49 10.45 5.43 -28.85
CA TYR A 49 11.84 5.16 -28.41
C TYR A 49 12.25 6.09 -27.25
N LEU A 50 13.52 6.08 -26.86
CA LEU A 50 14.03 6.97 -25.81
C LEU A 50 14.02 8.44 -26.29
N PRO A 51 13.78 9.42 -25.39
CA PRO A 51 13.80 10.84 -25.75
C PRO A 51 15.11 11.27 -26.42
N ALA A 52 16.26 10.70 -26.06
CA ALA A 52 17.54 11.00 -26.70
C ALA A 52 17.67 10.46 -28.14
N MET A 53 16.92 9.42 -28.52
CA MET A 53 17.00 8.80 -29.84
C MET A 53 16.12 9.51 -30.86
N ALA A 54 16.63 10.48 -31.61
CA ALA A 54 15.85 11.18 -32.63
C ALA A 54 15.79 10.39 -33.96
N PRO A 55 14.60 9.98 -34.44
CA PRO A 55 14.48 9.32 -35.73
C PRO A 55 14.68 10.34 -36.85
N LYS A 56 15.39 9.92 -37.89
CA LYS A 56 15.67 10.71 -39.10
C LYS A 56 14.49 10.67 -40.07
N TYR A 57 13.94 9.47 -40.29
CA TYR A 57 12.77 9.21 -41.12
C TYR A 57 12.17 7.84 -40.74
N VAL A 58 11.00 7.52 -41.30
CA VAL A 58 10.40 6.19 -41.26
C VAL A 58 10.36 5.62 -42.67
N LYS A 59 10.93 4.44 -42.87
CA LYS A 59 10.84 3.69 -44.12
C LYS A 59 9.68 2.72 -44.05
N VAL A 60 8.72 2.84 -44.94
CA VAL A 60 7.61 1.89 -45.10
C VAL A 60 7.95 0.96 -46.25
N VAL A 61 7.96 -0.33 -45.98
CA VAL A 61 8.27 -1.40 -46.94
C VAL A 61 7.00 -2.22 -47.12
N ASN A 62 6.47 -2.27 -48.35
CA ASN A 62 5.36 -3.17 -48.64
C ASN A 62 5.91 -4.58 -48.76
N VAL A 63 5.17 -5.56 -48.25
CA VAL A 63 5.60 -6.95 -48.21
C VAL A 63 4.49 -7.86 -48.75
N ASP A 64 4.88 -9.02 -49.30
CA ASP A 64 3.93 -10.05 -49.72
C ASP A 64 3.38 -10.88 -48.54
N GLU A 65 2.55 -11.89 -48.81
CA GLU A 65 1.98 -12.79 -47.79
C GLU A 65 3.04 -13.55 -46.99
N LEU A 66 4.23 -13.75 -47.57
CA LEU A 66 5.39 -14.38 -46.93
C LEU A 66 6.37 -13.34 -46.36
N LEU A 67 5.95 -12.08 -46.25
CA LEU A 67 6.73 -10.96 -45.74
C LEU A 67 7.96 -10.59 -46.60
N ASN A 68 8.05 -11.03 -47.85
CA ASN A 68 9.14 -10.61 -48.75
C ASN A 68 8.92 -9.15 -49.19
N PRO A 69 9.96 -8.30 -49.20
CA PRO A 69 9.83 -6.91 -49.60
C PRO A 69 9.50 -6.77 -51.10
N VAL A 70 8.50 -5.95 -51.41
CA VAL A 70 8.04 -5.66 -52.78
C VAL A 70 8.56 -4.29 -53.24
N ASP A 71 8.24 -3.23 -52.49
CA ASP A 71 8.75 -1.87 -52.69
C ASP A 71 8.94 -1.15 -51.34
N SER A 72 9.50 0.06 -51.36
CA SER A 72 9.63 0.87 -50.15
C SER A 72 9.66 2.36 -50.45
N PHE A 73 9.27 3.18 -49.47
CA PHE A 73 9.33 4.63 -49.53
C PHE A 73 9.62 5.23 -48.15
N GLU A 74 10.13 6.45 -48.14
CA GLU A 74 10.50 7.17 -46.92
C GLU A 74 9.46 8.23 -46.55
N VAL A 75 9.28 8.42 -45.25
CA VAL A 75 8.29 9.30 -44.65
C VAL A 75 8.98 10.17 -43.61
N SER A 76 8.75 11.48 -43.69
CA SER A 76 9.26 12.43 -42.70
C SER A 76 8.62 12.22 -41.33
N VAL A 77 9.39 12.43 -40.26
CA VAL A 77 8.88 12.43 -38.88
C VAL A 77 8.54 13.85 -38.47
N ASP A 78 7.34 14.06 -37.95
CA ASP A 78 6.96 15.31 -37.30
C ASP A 78 7.68 15.44 -35.94
N SER A 79 8.46 16.50 -35.80
CA SER A 79 9.27 16.83 -34.63
C SER A 79 8.68 17.95 -33.77
N GLY A 80 7.44 18.39 -34.07
CA GLY A 80 6.80 19.57 -33.48
C GLY A 80 6.60 19.55 -31.96
N ASN A 81 6.74 18.40 -31.29
CA ASN A 81 6.72 18.32 -29.82
C ASN A 81 7.70 17.24 -29.34
N SER A 82 8.60 17.59 -28.40
CA SER A 82 9.69 16.73 -27.91
C SER A 82 9.25 15.40 -27.26
N LYS A 83 7.95 15.20 -27.05
CA LYS A 83 7.37 13.98 -26.49
C LYS A 83 6.63 13.08 -27.50
N ASN A 84 6.25 13.62 -28.66
CA ASN A 84 5.41 12.92 -29.65
C ASN A 84 6.08 12.98 -31.03
N ARG A 85 7.02 12.06 -31.27
CA ARG A 85 7.57 11.82 -32.61
C ARG A 85 6.54 11.01 -33.40
N ALA A 86 5.94 11.61 -34.41
CA ALA A 86 4.88 10.99 -35.18
C ALA A 86 5.26 10.89 -36.66
N PHE A 87 4.73 9.88 -37.34
CA PHE A 87 4.80 9.78 -38.80
C PHE A 87 3.39 9.68 -39.36
N GLU A 88 3.20 10.22 -40.56
CA GLU A 88 1.93 10.13 -41.29
C GLU A 88 2.21 9.85 -42.77
N VAL A 89 1.49 8.86 -43.30
CA VAL A 89 1.44 8.50 -44.71
C VAL A 89 0.02 8.75 -45.18
N GLY A 90 -0.10 9.51 -46.27
CA GLY A 90 -1.38 9.71 -46.95
C GLY A 90 -2.00 8.40 -47.43
N SER A 91 -3.22 8.47 -47.96
CA SER A 91 -3.94 7.28 -48.41
C SER A 91 -3.19 6.65 -49.59
N ARG A 92 -2.83 5.37 -49.48
CA ARG A 92 -2.08 4.64 -50.51
C ARG A 92 -2.70 3.25 -50.71
N ASP A 93 -2.64 2.74 -51.94
CA ASP A 93 -2.94 1.33 -52.22
C ASP A 93 -1.77 0.44 -51.79
N TYR A 94 -2.13 -0.67 -51.18
CA TYR A 94 -1.27 -1.70 -50.60
C TYR A 94 -1.80 -3.02 -51.12
N GLU A 95 -0.98 -3.80 -51.79
CA GLU A 95 -1.43 -5.05 -52.40
C GLU A 95 -1.79 -6.11 -51.35
N TYR A 96 -1.07 -6.12 -50.23
CA TYR A 96 -1.20 -7.08 -49.14
C TYR A 96 -1.55 -6.37 -47.82
N PRO A 97 -2.22 -7.06 -46.88
CA PRO A 97 -2.66 -6.47 -45.62
C PRO A 97 -1.53 -6.33 -44.58
N ILE A 98 -0.26 -6.43 -44.97
CA ILE A 98 0.87 -6.38 -44.06
C ILE A 98 1.93 -5.41 -44.61
N VAL A 99 2.49 -4.60 -43.73
CA VAL A 99 3.61 -3.69 -44.05
C VAL A 99 4.70 -3.84 -43.01
N LYS A 100 5.95 -3.60 -43.44
CA LYS A 100 7.10 -3.48 -42.56
C LYS A 100 7.45 -2.00 -42.40
N ILE A 101 7.39 -1.50 -41.18
CA ILE A 101 7.68 -0.10 -40.85
C ILE A 101 9.01 -0.07 -40.11
N VAL A 102 9.95 0.71 -40.63
CA VAL A 102 11.34 0.78 -40.16
C VAL A 102 11.66 2.22 -39.77
N PRO A 103 11.51 2.61 -38.49
CA PRO A 103 12.09 3.84 -37.98
C PRO A 103 13.62 3.78 -38.08
N VAL A 104 14.19 4.82 -38.68
CA VAL A 104 15.64 4.94 -38.92
C VAL A 104 16.21 6.05 -38.05
N PHE A 105 17.28 5.74 -37.34
CA PHE A 105 18.00 6.67 -36.44
C PHE A 105 19.44 6.83 -36.90
N GLU A 106 20.05 7.98 -36.63
CA GLU A 106 21.46 8.22 -36.91
C GLU A 106 22.31 7.87 -35.68
N GLN A 107 23.41 7.14 -35.88
CA GLN A 107 24.41 6.86 -34.85
C GLN A 107 25.38 8.05 -34.69
N ASP A 108 26.10 8.07 -33.56
CA ASP A 108 27.21 9.01 -33.29
C ASP A 108 28.25 9.10 -34.43
N ASN A 109 28.44 8.04 -35.22
CA ASN A 109 29.40 7.97 -36.33
C ASN A 109 28.80 8.28 -37.72
N GLY A 110 27.53 8.68 -37.79
CA GLY A 110 26.80 8.98 -39.03
C GLY A 110 26.25 7.76 -39.78
N THR A 111 26.37 6.53 -39.23
CA THR A 111 25.70 5.34 -39.79
C THR A 111 24.26 5.23 -39.32
N GLU A 112 23.42 4.52 -40.06
CA GLU A 112 21.99 4.40 -39.75
C GLU A 112 21.69 3.14 -38.91
N MET A 113 20.76 3.26 -37.95
CA MET A 113 20.19 2.17 -37.18
C MET A 113 18.75 1.95 -37.64
N GLU A 114 18.44 0.72 -38.03
CA GLU A 114 17.11 0.32 -38.49
C GLU A 114 16.41 -0.56 -37.45
N PHE A 115 15.21 -0.20 -37.02
CA PHE A 115 14.44 -1.00 -36.05
C PHE A 115 13.13 -1.49 -36.66
N PRO A 116 13.14 -2.58 -37.44
CA PRO A 116 11.99 -3.00 -38.23
C PRO A 116 10.84 -3.53 -37.37
N GLN A 117 9.60 -3.23 -37.72
CA GLN A 117 8.39 -3.81 -37.12
C GLN A 117 7.36 -4.15 -38.19
N TYR A 118 6.68 -5.29 -38.07
CA TYR A 118 5.59 -5.66 -38.96
C TYR A 118 4.24 -5.24 -38.39
N VAL A 119 3.35 -4.76 -39.26
CA VAL A 119 2.02 -4.26 -38.91
C VAL A 119 1.00 -4.83 -39.88
N ARG A 120 -0.10 -5.39 -39.35
CA ARG A 120 -1.29 -5.73 -40.14
C ARG A 120 -2.15 -4.49 -40.34
N LEU A 121 -2.50 -4.22 -41.59
CA LEU A 121 -3.36 -3.12 -42.00
C LEU A 121 -4.84 -3.48 -41.77
N ASP A 122 -5.59 -2.54 -41.23
CA ASP A 122 -7.05 -2.63 -41.04
C ASP A 122 -7.72 -1.31 -41.51
N LYS A 123 -9.02 -1.15 -41.27
CA LYS A 123 -9.83 0.04 -41.55
C LYS A 123 -9.31 1.29 -40.85
N ARG A 124 -8.54 1.14 -39.75
CA ARG A 124 -7.95 2.24 -38.98
C ARG A 124 -6.50 1.91 -38.63
N ASN A 125 -5.57 2.61 -39.26
CA ASN A 125 -4.14 2.50 -38.98
C ASN A 125 -3.58 3.84 -38.49
N ASP A 126 -4.35 4.54 -37.64
CA ASP A 126 -4.07 5.91 -37.20
C ASP A 126 -3.33 6.01 -35.85
N ASN A 127 -3.09 4.88 -35.19
CA ASN A 127 -2.49 4.79 -33.87
C ASN A 127 -1.39 3.72 -33.78
N LEU A 128 -0.60 3.57 -34.85
CA LEU A 128 0.52 2.63 -34.86
C LEU A 128 1.58 3.06 -33.84
N LYS A 129 2.17 2.13 -33.11
CA LYS A 129 3.25 2.43 -32.15
C LYS A 129 4.49 1.62 -32.47
N LEU A 130 5.56 2.33 -32.81
CA LEU A 130 6.84 1.75 -33.15
C LEU A 130 7.72 1.74 -31.91
N ASN A 131 8.22 0.57 -31.49
CA ASN A 131 9.00 0.42 -30.26
C ASN A 131 10.09 -0.65 -30.38
N LEU A 132 11.10 -0.59 -29.50
CA LEU A 132 12.26 -1.48 -29.54
C LEU A 132 11.88 -2.96 -29.32
N PHE A 133 10.83 -3.24 -28.53
CA PHE A 133 10.44 -4.61 -28.19
C PHE A 133 9.85 -5.33 -29.41
N GLU A 134 8.90 -4.71 -30.09
CA GLU A 134 8.36 -5.22 -31.36
C GLU A 134 9.47 -5.31 -32.43
N ALA A 135 10.45 -4.41 -32.40
CA ALA A 135 11.59 -4.49 -33.32
C ALA A 135 12.51 -5.70 -33.07
N LEU A 136 12.70 -6.08 -31.81
CA LEU A 136 13.39 -7.33 -31.44
C LEU A 136 12.60 -8.57 -31.87
N ALA A 137 11.26 -8.52 -31.82
CA ALA A 137 10.39 -9.62 -32.21
C ALA A 137 10.16 -9.75 -33.72
N ALA A 138 10.51 -8.74 -34.52
CA ALA A 138 10.18 -8.68 -35.94
C ALA A 138 10.80 -9.83 -36.75
N GLU A 139 12.08 -10.16 -36.53
CA GLU A 139 12.74 -11.24 -37.27
C GLU A 139 12.23 -12.62 -36.83
N ARG A 140 11.83 -12.78 -35.55
CA ARG A 140 11.13 -13.99 -35.09
C ARG A 140 9.77 -14.15 -35.76
N THR A 141 9.03 -13.06 -35.92
CA THR A 141 7.74 -13.06 -36.65
C THR A 141 7.96 -13.49 -38.10
N GLU A 142 9.02 -12.99 -38.75
CA GLU A 142 9.40 -13.36 -40.12
C GLU A 142 9.74 -14.84 -40.25
N GLU A 143 10.53 -15.39 -39.31
CA GLU A 143 10.85 -16.83 -39.27
C GLU A 143 9.61 -17.70 -39.07
N LEU A 144 8.70 -17.31 -38.16
CA LEU A 144 7.48 -18.07 -37.90
C LEU A 144 6.53 -18.07 -39.11
N VAL A 145 6.43 -16.97 -39.86
CA VAL A 145 5.63 -16.92 -41.09
C VAL A 145 6.28 -17.72 -42.21
N ARG A 146 7.57 -17.49 -42.49
CA ARG A 146 8.25 -18.09 -43.66
C ARG A 146 8.64 -19.54 -43.49
N GLU A 147 9.12 -19.92 -42.31
CA GLU A 147 9.70 -21.24 -42.07
C GLU A 147 8.75 -22.19 -41.33
N LYS A 148 7.77 -21.65 -40.59
CA LYS A 148 6.83 -22.44 -39.77
C LYS A 148 5.38 -22.39 -40.24
N ASP A 149 5.11 -21.71 -41.36
CA ASP A 149 3.78 -21.63 -41.98
C ASP A 149 2.70 -21.10 -41.00
N CYS A 150 3.11 -20.21 -40.08
CA CYS A 150 2.18 -19.56 -39.17
C CYS A 150 1.45 -18.41 -39.88
N SER A 151 0.18 -18.18 -39.52
CA SER A 151 -0.49 -16.92 -39.89
C SER A 151 0.20 -15.73 -39.21
N PHE A 152 0.20 -14.57 -39.86
CA PHE A 152 0.87 -13.37 -39.36
C PHE A 152 0.48 -13.03 -37.91
N ASP A 153 -0.81 -13.04 -37.58
CA ASP A 153 -1.28 -12.66 -36.23
C ASP A 153 -0.80 -13.66 -35.17
N SER A 154 -0.83 -14.96 -35.50
CA SER A 154 -0.35 -16.01 -34.59
C SER A 154 1.17 -15.93 -34.43
N ALA A 155 1.90 -15.69 -35.52
CA ALA A 155 3.35 -15.50 -35.52
C ALA A 155 3.77 -14.30 -34.67
N ARG A 156 3.08 -13.16 -34.82
CA ARG A 156 3.36 -11.93 -34.04
C ARG A 156 3.09 -12.14 -32.55
N ILE A 157 1.91 -12.66 -32.19
CA ILE A 157 1.55 -12.92 -30.78
C ILE A 157 2.54 -13.90 -30.16
N GLN A 158 2.91 -14.97 -30.88
CA GLN A 158 3.88 -15.94 -30.41
C GLN A 158 5.28 -15.33 -30.24
N ALA A 159 5.77 -14.57 -31.21
CA ALA A 159 7.07 -13.92 -31.14
C ALA A 159 7.17 -12.95 -29.97
N VAL A 160 6.13 -12.14 -29.74
CA VAL A 160 6.09 -11.20 -28.60
C VAL A 160 6.02 -11.96 -27.27
N ALA A 161 5.19 -12.99 -27.15
CA ALA A 161 5.11 -13.80 -25.93
C ALA A 161 6.42 -14.54 -25.61
N GLU A 162 7.06 -15.12 -26.63
CA GLU A 162 8.39 -15.74 -26.53
C GLU A 162 9.44 -14.73 -26.05
N LEU A 163 9.41 -13.49 -26.55
CA LEU A 163 10.34 -12.45 -26.12
C LEU A 163 10.09 -11.99 -24.67
N ILE A 164 8.83 -11.87 -24.24
CA ILE A 164 8.46 -11.53 -22.85
C ILE A 164 9.05 -12.55 -21.88
N MET A 165 8.92 -13.83 -22.20
CA MET A 165 9.48 -14.92 -21.41
C MET A 165 11.00 -14.95 -21.48
N ALA A 166 11.58 -14.76 -22.67
CA ALA A 166 13.03 -14.80 -22.87
C ALA A 166 13.78 -13.70 -22.12
N LEU A 167 13.14 -12.56 -21.86
CA LEU A 167 13.70 -11.45 -21.09
C LEU A 167 13.40 -11.52 -19.57
N ASP A 168 12.84 -12.65 -19.12
CA ASP A 168 12.41 -12.93 -17.74
C ASP A 168 11.46 -11.84 -17.17
N ILE A 169 10.60 -11.28 -18.02
CA ILE A 169 9.61 -10.27 -17.61
C ILE A 169 8.40 -10.99 -16.97
N ILE A 170 7.92 -12.06 -17.61
CA ILE A 170 6.84 -12.93 -17.13
C ILE A 170 7.25 -14.38 -17.38
N LYS A 171 7.15 -15.20 -16.33
CA LYS A 171 7.54 -16.61 -16.37
C LYS A 171 6.43 -17.52 -16.88
N GLU A 172 5.18 -17.08 -16.76
CA GLU A 172 4.00 -17.87 -17.14
C GLU A 172 3.63 -17.65 -18.61
N LYS A 173 3.66 -18.73 -19.39
CA LYS A 173 3.39 -18.69 -20.83
C LYS A 173 2.00 -18.16 -21.17
N GLU A 174 0.99 -18.59 -20.43
CA GLU A 174 -0.41 -18.18 -20.65
C GLU A 174 -0.60 -16.68 -20.43
N GLU A 175 0.03 -16.14 -19.37
CA GLU A 175 0.01 -14.71 -19.09
C GLU A 175 0.78 -13.92 -20.16
N ALA A 176 1.95 -14.39 -20.59
CA ALA A 176 2.73 -13.76 -21.66
C ALA A 176 1.95 -13.74 -22.99
N SER A 177 1.26 -14.83 -23.34
CA SER A 177 0.41 -14.89 -24.54
C SER A 177 -0.82 -13.99 -24.46
N ARG A 178 -1.49 -13.93 -23.30
CA ARG A 178 -2.61 -13.01 -23.06
C ARG A 178 -2.17 -11.56 -23.29
N LEU A 179 -1.04 -11.17 -22.71
CA LEU A 179 -0.52 -9.82 -22.88
C LEU A 179 -0.10 -9.55 -24.32
N ALA A 180 0.58 -10.48 -24.99
CA ALA A 180 0.93 -10.33 -26.40
C ALA A 180 -0.31 -10.15 -27.31
N SER A 181 -1.48 -10.68 -26.91
CA SER A 181 -2.73 -10.51 -27.63
C SER A 181 -3.47 -9.20 -27.32
N ASP A 182 -3.34 -8.67 -26.11
CA ASP A 182 -3.94 -7.39 -25.71
C ASP A 182 -2.91 -6.25 -25.80
N MET A 183 -2.95 -5.54 -26.93
CA MET A 183 -2.05 -4.41 -27.18
C MET A 183 -2.11 -3.35 -26.08
N SER A 184 -3.25 -3.17 -25.39
CA SER A 184 -3.38 -2.15 -24.35
C SER A 184 -2.65 -2.51 -23.06
N GLU A 185 -2.83 -3.74 -22.56
CA GLU A 185 -2.12 -4.25 -21.38
C GLU A 185 -0.63 -4.44 -21.67
N TYR A 186 -0.29 -4.90 -22.87
CA TYR A 186 1.08 -4.98 -23.39
C TYR A 186 1.79 -3.63 -23.28
N TYR A 187 1.20 -2.54 -23.80
CA TYR A 187 1.82 -1.22 -23.73
C TYR A 187 1.95 -0.70 -22.29
N SER A 188 1.01 -1.02 -21.39
CA SER A 188 1.09 -0.64 -19.97
C SER A 188 2.22 -1.34 -19.23
N LEU A 189 2.41 -2.66 -19.43
CA LEU A 189 3.54 -3.40 -18.88
C LEU A 189 4.86 -2.87 -19.46
N MET A 190 4.88 -2.65 -20.77
CA MET A 190 6.05 -2.15 -21.49
C MET A 190 6.45 -0.74 -21.06
N LEU A 191 5.52 0.10 -20.60
CA LEU A 191 5.85 1.40 -20.01
C LEU A 191 6.59 1.28 -18.68
N MET A 192 6.24 0.28 -17.85
CA MET A 192 6.90 0.06 -16.55
C MET A 192 8.29 -0.58 -16.69
N LYS A 193 8.48 -1.42 -17.71
CA LYS A 193 9.73 -2.16 -17.97
C LYS A 193 10.51 -1.66 -19.18
N LYS A 194 10.13 -0.51 -19.75
CA LYS A 194 10.67 0.06 -20.99
C LYS A 194 12.20 0.12 -20.99
N SER A 195 12.80 0.43 -19.84
CA SER A 195 14.25 0.56 -19.69
C SER A 195 15.01 -0.76 -19.84
N TRP A 196 14.40 -1.91 -19.54
CA TRP A 196 15.09 -3.20 -19.52
C TRP A 196 15.57 -3.63 -20.90
N THR A 197 14.77 -3.44 -21.96
CA THR A 197 15.18 -3.77 -23.33
C THR A 197 16.35 -2.92 -23.80
N PHE A 198 16.42 -1.64 -23.40
CA PHE A 198 17.54 -0.77 -23.74
C PHE A 198 18.80 -1.17 -22.97
N ILE A 199 18.65 -1.61 -21.71
CA ILE A 199 19.76 -2.17 -20.91
C ILE A 199 20.28 -3.48 -21.52
N TYR A 200 19.40 -4.40 -21.92
CA TYR A 200 19.80 -5.65 -22.58
C TYR A 200 20.51 -5.41 -23.91
N CYS A 201 20.11 -4.38 -24.64
CA CYS A 201 20.81 -3.93 -25.83
C CYS A 201 22.05 -3.07 -25.52
N GLN A 202 22.43 -2.83 -24.26
CA GLN A 202 23.60 -2.03 -23.86
C GLN A 202 23.59 -0.56 -24.34
N TYR A 203 22.41 0.06 -24.40
CA TYR A 203 22.25 1.46 -24.78
C TYR A 203 23.09 2.44 -23.96
N GLU A 204 23.38 2.09 -22.70
CA GLU A 204 24.10 2.93 -21.74
C GLU A 204 25.57 3.20 -22.12
N ILE A 205 26.13 2.47 -23.10
CA ILE A 205 27.54 2.57 -23.48
C ILE A 205 27.76 3.45 -24.72
N SER A 206 27.18 3.08 -25.87
CA SER A 206 27.29 3.81 -27.13
C SER A 206 26.23 3.37 -28.14
N ASP A 207 25.93 4.18 -29.16
CA ASP A 207 24.93 3.83 -30.19
C ASP A 207 25.39 2.65 -31.04
N SER A 208 26.71 2.60 -31.31
CA SER A 208 27.30 1.51 -32.08
C SER A 208 27.22 0.18 -31.33
N LEU A 209 27.52 0.16 -30.03
CA LEU A 209 27.37 -1.05 -29.22
C LEU A 209 25.89 -1.42 -29.05
N PHE A 210 25.03 -0.42 -28.89
CA PHE A 210 23.59 -0.60 -28.80
C PHE A 210 23.03 -1.35 -30.01
N TYR A 211 23.30 -0.82 -31.20
CA TYR A 211 22.77 -1.38 -32.43
C TYR A 211 23.37 -2.75 -32.74
N LYS A 212 24.67 -2.94 -32.48
CA LYS A 212 25.32 -4.25 -32.61
C LYS A 212 24.65 -5.30 -31.71
N THR A 213 24.42 -4.96 -30.45
CA THR A 213 23.82 -5.86 -29.47
C THR A 213 22.35 -6.14 -29.78
N PHE A 214 21.61 -5.12 -30.25
CA PHE A 214 20.26 -5.29 -30.79
C PHE A 214 20.24 -6.29 -31.95
N GLU A 215 21.14 -6.16 -32.93
CA GLU A 215 21.23 -7.06 -34.08
C GLU A 215 21.58 -8.50 -33.66
N GLU A 216 22.52 -8.67 -32.74
CA GLU A 216 22.89 -9.98 -32.20
C GLU A 216 21.72 -10.63 -31.45
N LEU A 217 21.04 -9.87 -30.58
CA LEU A 217 19.87 -10.34 -29.84
C LEU A 217 18.72 -10.71 -30.76
N ARG A 218 18.38 -9.83 -31.71
CA ARG A 218 17.30 -10.02 -32.69
C ARG A 218 17.50 -11.30 -33.51
N LYS A 219 18.73 -11.53 -34.01
CA LYS A 219 19.07 -12.71 -34.82
C LYS A 219 19.12 -14.00 -34.01
N ASP A 220 19.64 -13.97 -32.79
CA ASP A 220 19.68 -15.15 -31.92
C ASP A 220 18.27 -15.53 -31.47
N PHE A 221 17.48 -14.53 -31.07
CA PHE A 221 16.10 -14.70 -30.65
C PHE A 221 15.21 -15.21 -31.79
N ALA A 222 15.38 -14.68 -33.01
CA ALA A 222 14.65 -15.15 -34.18
C ALA A 222 14.76 -16.69 -34.32
N LYS A 223 15.97 -17.22 -34.27
CA LYS A 223 16.24 -18.65 -34.48
C LYS A 223 15.76 -19.55 -33.36
N LYS A 224 15.85 -19.07 -32.12
CA LYS A 224 15.67 -19.92 -30.92
C LYS A 224 14.32 -19.74 -30.25
N GLY A 225 13.67 -18.58 -30.42
CA GLY A 225 12.53 -18.18 -29.58
C GLY A 225 12.89 -18.00 -28.10
N SER A 226 14.18 -17.91 -27.78
CA SER A 226 14.72 -17.79 -26.42
C SER A 226 16.03 -17.01 -26.45
N VAL A 227 16.42 -16.40 -25.34
CA VAL A 227 17.67 -15.66 -25.18
C VAL A 227 18.57 -16.40 -24.18
N ASP A 228 19.85 -16.55 -24.50
CA ASP A 228 20.80 -17.21 -23.58
C ASP A 228 20.95 -16.38 -22.29
N SER A 229 20.85 -17.05 -21.14
CA SER A 229 21.15 -16.47 -19.84
C SER A 229 22.50 -15.74 -19.79
N SER A 230 23.52 -16.21 -20.52
CA SER A 230 24.83 -15.54 -20.57
C SER A 230 24.75 -14.16 -21.20
N PHE A 231 23.84 -13.96 -22.15
CA PHE A 231 23.60 -12.67 -22.79
C PHE A 231 22.99 -11.68 -21.80
N LEU A 232 21.95 -12.10 -21.06
CA LEU A 232 21.28 -11.26 -20.06
C LEU A 232 22.25 -10.89 -18.93
N VAL A 233 23.02 -11.86 -18.44
CA VAL A 233 24.04 -11.65 -17.39
C VAL A 233 25.13 -10.71 -17.88
N HIS A 234 25.61 -10.85 -19.12
CA HIS A 234 26.60 -9.95 -19.69
C HIS A 234 26.06 -8.51 -19.79
N ALA A 235 24.83 -8.31 -20.25
CA ALA A 235 24.22 -6.99 -20.30
C ALA A 235 24.05 -6.36 -18.90
N ALA A 236 23.64 -7.15 -17.90
CA ALA A 236 23.57 -6.69 -16.52
C ALA A 236 24.94 -6.33 -15.96
N ASP A 237 25.99 -7.09 -16.27
CA ASP A 237 27.36 -6.79 -15.88
C ASP A 237 27.87 -5.49 -16.50
N VAL A 238 27.60 -5.28 -17.79
CA VAL A 238 27.93 -4.04 -18.49
C VAL A 238 27.22 -2.86 -17.82
N TRP A 239 25.92 -2.97 -17.53
CA TRP A 239 25.19 -1.92 -16.83
C TRP A 239 25.71 -1.70 -15.41
N LEU A 240 25.95 -2.75 -14.63
CA LEU A 240 26.49 -2.62 -13.27
C LEU A 240 27.86 -1.94 -13.26
N SER A 241 28.68 -2.16 -14.30
CA SER A 241 29.99 -1.52 -14.42
C SER A 241 29.95 0.00 -14.60
N THR A 242 28.79 0.56 -15.00
CA THR A 242 28.62 2.01 -15.13
C THR A 242 28.23 2.68 -13.81
N PHE A 243 27.91 1.91 -12.75
CA PHE A 243 27.52 2.47 -11.47
C PHE A 243 28.72 3.01 -10.70
N LYS A 244 28.54 4.21 -10.15
CA LYS A 244 29.48 4.83 -9.22
C LYS A 244 28.75 5.37 -8.01
N VAL A 245 29.49 5.44 -6.91
CA VAL A 245 29.11 6.24 -5.76
C VAL A 245 29.37 7.70 -6.12
N VAL A 246 28.35 8.54 -6.04
CA VAL A 246 28.46 9.98 -6.26
C VAL A 246 27.75 10.75 -5.17
N THR A 247 28.31 11.87 -4.77
CA THR A 247 27.66 12.83 -3.88
C THR A 247 26.89 13.85 -4.72
N ASP A 248 25.60 14.02 -4.47
CA ASP A 248 24.81 15.04 -5.18
C ASP A 248 25.05 16.46 -4.63
N LYS A 249 24.44 17.46 -5.26
CA LYS A 249 24.61 18.87 -4.90
C LYS A 249 24.18 19.21 -3.47
N ASN A 250 23.35 18.37 -2.87
CA ASN A 250 22.85 18.54 -1.51
C ASN A 250 23.67 17.73 -0.49
N GLY A 251 24.73 17.05 -0.93
CA GLY A 251 25.60 16.25 -0.05
C GLY A 251 25.14 14.80 0.14
N TYR A 252 24.07 14.35 -0.53
CA TYR A 252 23.60 12.97 -0.39
C TYR A 252 24.41 12.01 -1.25
N VAL A 253 24.75 10.85 -0.68
CA VAL A 253 25.48 9.81 -1.41
C VAL A 253 24.50 8.94 -2.17
N LYS A 254 24.75 8.76 -3.47
CA LYS A 254 23.92 7.95 -4.35
C LYS A 254 24.78 6.93 -5.07
N PHE A 255 24.30 5.70 -5.16
CA PHE A 255 24.83 4.69 -6.07
C PHE A 255 23.99 4.73 -7.34
N LYS A 256 24.56 5.31 -8.40
CA LYS A 256 23.85 5.53 -9.65
C LYS A 256 24.73 5.23 -10.85
N SER A 257 24.11 4.84 -11.96
CA SER A 257 24.79 4.78 -13.24
C SER A 257 25.30 6.18 -13.64
N VAL A 258 26.56 6.27 -14.05
CA VAL A 258 27.16 7.47 -14.68
C VAL A 258 27.31 7.30 -16.19
N SER A 259 26.48 6.44 -16.78
CA SER A 259 26.37 6.24 -18.22
C SER A 259 25.92 7.51 -18.96
N ARG A 260 26.04 7.48 -20.29
CA ARG A 260 25.80 8.64 -21.16
C ARG A 260 24.36 9.17 -21.10
N ASP A 261 23.38 8.34 -20.79
CA ASP A 261 21.98 8.73 -20.84
C ASP A 261 21.18 8.41 -19.58
N SER A 262 21.27 9.33 -18.61
CA SER A 262 20.45 9.30 -17.40
C SER A 262 18.95 9.58 -17.63
N SER A 263 18.53 9.95 -18.86
CA SER A 263 17.15 10.36 -19.17
C SER A 263 16.13 9.23 -19.15
N VAL A 264 16.59 7.98 -19.11
CA VAL A 264 15.75 6.77 -19.13
C VAL A 264 15.37 6.25 -17.73
N GLY A 265 15.74 6.96 -16.66
CA GLY A 265 15.56 6.49 -15.29
C GLY A 265 16.48 5.32 -14.90
N ALA A 266 17.36 4.86 -15.80
CA ALA A 266 18.39 3.84 -15.54
C ALA A 266 19.62 4.39 -14.79
N ASN A 267 19.55 5.64 -14.30
CA ASN A 267 20.50 6.14 -13.33
C ASN A 267 20.32 5.45 -11.97
N GLY A 268 19.07 5.11 -11.59
CA GLY A 268 18.76 4.47 -10.32
C GLY A 268 19.13 2.99 -10.32
N PHE A 269 19.59 2.50 -9.17
CA PHE A 269 19.75 1.07 -8.95
C PHE A 269 18.38 0.37 -8.97
N ASN A 270 18.21 -0.61 -9.85
CA ASN A 270 16.98 -1.40 -9.94
C ASN A 270 17.21 -2.80 -9.37
N SER A 271 16.80 -2.99 -8.10
CA SER A 271 16.96 -4.27 -7.41
C SER A 271 16.20 -5.42 -8.08
N GLU A 272 15.06 -5.15 -8.70
CA GLU A 272 14.24 -6.18 -9.36
C GLU A 272 14.91 -6.73 -10.62
N PHE A 273 15.52 -5.84 -11.43
CA PHE A 273 16.28 -6.24 -12.61
C PHE A 273 17.51 -7.09 -12.24
N PHE A 274 18.31 -6.64 -11.27
CA PHE A 274 19.49 -7.41 -10.86
C PHE A 274 19.11 -8.71 -10.14
N ALA A 275 17.96 -8.74 -9.46
CA ALA A 275 17.43 -9.94 -8.84
C ALA A 275 17.04 -10.99 -9.88
N SER A 276 16.33 -10.59 -10.94
CA SER A 276 15.94 -11.52 -12.01
C SER A 276 17.16 -12.06 -12.76
N VAL A 277 18.08 -11.20 -13.19
CA VAL A 277 19.23 -11.62 -14.01
C VAL A 277 20.26 -12.43 -13.23
N TYR A 278 20.59 -12.05 -11.99
CA TYR A 278 21.59 -12.75 -11.20
C TYR A 278 21.02 -13.86 -10.30
N GLY A 279 19.69 -13.95 -10.14
CA GLY A 279 19.05 -14.90 -9.24
C GLY A 279 19.28 -14.56 -7.76
N ILE A 280 19.31 -13.28 -7.41
CA ILE A 280 19.65 -12.78 -6.06
C ILE A 280 18.40 -12.26 -5.36
N GLN A 281 18.30 -12.48 -4.04
CA GLN A 281 17.29 -11.83 -3.22
C GLN A 281 17.89 -10.62 -2.49
N PHE A 282 17.31 -9.44 -2.70
CA PHE A 282 17.68 -8.23 -1.98
C PHE A 282 16.87 -8.10 -0.68
N LEU A 283 17.54 -8.11 0.47
CA LEU A 283 16.93 -7.89 1.79
C LEU A 283 17.33 -6.53 2.33
N TRP A 284 16.35 -5.69 2.70
CA TRP A 284 16.55 -4.30 3.15
C TRP A 284 17.13 -4.20 4.57
N ASN A 285 18.24 -4.89 4.83
CA ASN A 285 18.95 -4.89 6.10
C ASN A 285 20.47 -4.91 5.87
N GLU A 286 21.23 -4.19 6.71
CA GLU A 286 22.68 -4.00 6.54
C GLU A 286 23.53 -5.26 6.82
N ASN A 287 22.92 -6.26 7.48
CA ASN A 287 23.59 -7.48 7.91
C ASN A 287 23.46 -8.62 6.89
N SER A 288 22.69 -8.43 5.82
CA SER A 288 22.42 -9.44 4.79
C SER A 288 22.94 -8.95 3.44
N PRO A 289 24.26 -8.97 3.22
CA PRO A 289 24.81 -8.66 1.91
C PRO A 289 24.30 -9.67 0.87
N ALA A 290 23.91 -9.18 -0.30
CA ALA A 290 23.41 -10.01 -1.38
C ALA A 290 24.57 -10.42 -2.29
N LYS A 291 24.99 -11.69 -2.23
CA LYS A 291 26.13 -12.19 -3.03
C LYS A 291 25.69 -12.51 -4.45
N ILE A 292 26.47 -12.07 -5.43
CA ILE A 292 26.35 -12.52 -6.82
C ILE A 292 26.99 -13.89 -6.94
N ASP A 293 26.18 -14.96 -6.98
CA ASP A 293 26.63 -16.36 -7.11
C ASP A 293 26.28 -16.92 -8.49
N ASN A 294 26.55 -16.12 -9.53
CA ASN A 294 26.30 -16.49 -10.92
C ASN A 294 27.64 -16.59 -11.65
N LYS A 295 28.03 -17.82 -12.04
CA LYS A 295 29.32 -18.10 -12.71
C LYS A 295 29.48 -17.42 -14.08
N LEU A 296 28.38 -16.99 -14.70
CA LEU A 296 28.40 -16.25 -15.97
C LEU A 296 28.73 -14.76 -15.76
N SER A 297 28.63 -14.24 -14.53
CA SER A 297 28.90 -12.84 -14.23
C SER A 297 30.39 -12.59 -13.96
N GLN A 298 30.93 -11.50 -14.48
CA GLN A 298 32.27 -10.99 -14.13
C GLN A 298 32.37 -10.55 -12.66
N PHE A 299 31.23 -10.29 -12.02
CA PHE A 299 31.13 -9.93 -10.60
C PHE A 299 30.83 -11.12 -9.70
N ASN A 300 30.95 -12.36 -10.20
CA ASN A 300 30.79 -13.56 -9.40
C ASN A 300 31.65 -13.50 -8.11
N GLY A 301 31.03 -13.77 -6.97
CA GLY A 301 31.65 -13.69 -5.65
C GLY A 301 31.57 -12.31 -4.98
N ARG A 302 31.27 -11.23 -5.74
CA ARG A 302 31.06 -9.89 -5.19
C ARG A 302 29.72 -9.80 -4.47
N LYS A 303 29.60 -8.78 -3.62
CA LYS A 303 28.43 -8.58 -2.76
C LYS A 303 27.83 -7.20 -3.00
N PHE A 304 26.51 -7.16 -3.12
CA PHE A 304 25.76 -5.93 -2.87
C PHE A 304 25.59 -5.74 -1.36
N ILE A 305 25.74 -4.50 -0.92
CA ILE A 305 25.56 -4.10 0.46
C ILE A 305 24.51 -3.00 0.53
N TYR A 306 23.65 -3.11 1.54
CA TYR A 306 22.63 -2.11 1.81
C TYR A 306 23.17 -1.11 2.83
N ASP A 307 23.20 0.17 2.48
CA ASP A 307 23.50 1.27 3.39
C ASP A 307 22.18 1.88 3.86
N LYS A 308 21.82 1.66 5.13
CA LYS A 308 20.52 2.10 5.67
C LYS A 308 20.43 3.63 5.78
N SER A 309 21.54 4.30 6.05
CA SER A 309 21.59 5.77 6.19
C SER A 309 21.18 6.47 4.91
N GLU A 310 21.64 5.94 3.77
CA GLU A 310 21.36 6.50 2.45
C GLU A 310 20.23 5.73 1.73
N THR A 311 19.65 4.72 2.38
CA THR A 311 18.59 3.84 1.87
C THR A 311 18.90 3.22 0.49
N LEU A 312 20.18 2.88 0.24
CA LEU A 312 20.64 2.44 -1.08
C LEU A 312 21.34 1.08 -1.05
N TRP A 313 21.25 0.37 -2.15
CA TRP A 313 22.11 -0.77 -2.46
C TRP A 313 23.31 -0.30 -3.28
N ARG A 314 24.51 -0.78 -2.93
CA ARG A 314 25.74 -0.58 -3.73
C ARG A 314 26.54 -1.86 -3.84
N LEU A 315 27.34 -2.00 -4.89
CA LEU A 315 28.35 -3.04 -4.95
C LEU A 315 29.45 -2.73 -3.91
N ALA A 316 29.88 -3.73 -3.14
CA ALA A 316 31.01 -3.60 -2.21
C ALA A 316 32.27 -3.25 -3.00
N MET A 317 33.07 -2.31 -2.50
CA MET A 317 34.30 -1.86 -3.16
C MET A 317 35.49 -2.76 -2.78
N PRO A 318 36.57 -2.78 -3.58
CA PRO A 318 37.73 -3.63 -3.27
C PRO A 318 38.33 -3.42 -1.87
N LEU A 319 38.33 -2.17 -1.35
CA LEU A 319 38.79 -1.89 0.01
C LEU A 319 37.82 -2.35 1.10
N ASP A 320 36.52 -2.51 0.78
CA ASP A 320 35.56 -3.09 1.75
C ASP A 320 35.91 -4.56 2.04
N ASP A 321 36.50 -5.26 1.07
CA ASP A 321 36.89 -6.67 1.23
C ASP A 321 38.12 -6.85 2.16
N SER A 322 39.02 -5.86 2.23
CA SER A 322 40.23 -5.93 3.06
C SER A 322 40.12 -5.18 4.40
N LEU A 323 39.41 -4.06 4.43
CA LEU A 323 39.32 -3.16 5.60
C LEU A 323 38.00 -3.31 6.37
N GLY A 324 37.04 -4.06 5.82
CA GLY A 324 35.66 -4.12 6.28
C GLY A 324 34.77 -3.06 5.63
N ILE A 325 33.45 -3.22 5.72
CA ILE A 325 32.48 -2.37 5.00
C ILE A 325 32.52 -0.92 5.53
N CYS A 326 32.72 0.04 4.61
CA CYS A 326 32.52 1.46 4.89
C CYS A 326 31.03 1.84 4.79
N TYR A 327 30.39 2.05 5.94
CA TYR A 327 29.01 2.52 6.06
C TYR A 327 28.97 4.04 6.27
N SER A 328 28.12 4.74 5.52
CA SER A 328 28.02 6.21 5.58
C SER A 328 27.60 6.77 6.95
N ARG A 329 26.85 6.03 7.76
CA ARG A 329 26.47 6.50 9.11
C ARG A 329 27.63 6.65 10.10
N LYS A 330 28.79 6.01 9.86
CA LYS A 330 29.86 5.88 10.86
C LYS A 330 31.18 6.44 10.35
N ASP A 331 31.82 7.28 11.16
CA ASP A 331 33.21 7.69 10.97
C ASP A 331 34.13 6.62 11.58
N SER A 332 35.04 6.03 10.80
CA SER A 332 35.93 4.96 11.24
C SER A 332 37.33 5.14 10.66
N ILE A 333 38.36 4.76 11.41
CA ILE A 333 39.75 4.70 10.94
C ILE A 333 40.32 3.30 11.18
N VAL A 334 41.11 2.79 10.24
CA VAL A 334 41.81 1.50 10.35
C VAL A 334 43.26 1.68 9.95
N VAL A 335 44.15 0.89 10.57
CA VAL A 335 45.56 0.81 10.16
C VAL A 335 45.74 -0.43 9.30
N HIS A 336 46.24 -0.24 8.08
CA HIS A 336 46.54 -1.33 7.15
C HIS A 336 47.89 -1.03 6.48
N GLU A 337 48.83 -1.99 6.56
CA GLU A 337 50.19 -1.87 6.00
C GLU A 337 50.93 -0.60 6.43
N GLY A 338 50.76 -0.18 7.69
CA GLY A 338 51.43 1.01 8.25
C GLY A 338 50.81 2.35 7.84
N LYS A 339 49.73 2.34 7.07
CA LYS A 339 48.95 3.52 6.67
C LYS A 339 47.61 3.56 7.39
N TYR A 340 47.07 4.77 7.54
CA TYR A 340 45.75 4.98 8.12
C TYR A 340 44.73 5.19 7.00
N TYR A 341 43.60 4.49 7.06
CA TYR A 341 42.47 4.65 6.14
C TYR A 341 41.23 5.05 6.92
N ARG A 342 40.51 6.05 6.41
CA ARG A 342 39.31 6.60 7.03
C ARG A 342 38.08 6.41 6.15
N CYS A 343 37.01 5.90 6.74
CA CYS A 343 35.66 5.91 6.23
C CYS A 343 34.94 7.06 6.93
N ALA A 344 34.82 8.21 6.27
CA ALA A 344 34.20 9.39 6.88
C ALA A 344 32.68 9.24 6.98
N LYS A 345 32.07 9.85 8.01
CA LYS A 345 30.60 9.95 8.06
C LYS A 345 30.07 10.70 6.83
N GLY A 346 29.04 10.17 6.18
CA GLY A 346 28.52 10.64 4.89
C GLY A 346 29.37 10.21 3.69
N SER A 347 30.37 9.35 3.88
CA SER A 347 31.14 8.70 2.81
C SER A 347 30.90 7.20 2.87
N VAL A 348 30.82 6.56 1.71
CA VAL A 348 30.84 5.09 1.62
C VAL A 348 32.19 4.56 1.11
N GLU A 349 33.20 5.44 1.00
CA GLU A 349 34.56 5.13 0.55
C GLU A 349 35.60 5.24 1.67
N TRP A 350 36.53 4.29 1.67
CA TRP A 350 37.79 4.35 2.42
C TRP A 350 38.81 5.23 1.71
N LYS A 351 39.40 6.20 2.41
CA LYS A 351 40.47 7.08 1.89
C LYS A 351 41.67 7.08 2.83
N GLU A 352 42.88 7.12 2.27
CA GLU A 352 44.10 7.28 3.07
C GLU A 352 44.03 8.60 3.84
N GLU A 353 44.31 8.55 5.15
CA GLU A 353 44.29 9.69 6.07
C GLU A 353 45.71 9.97 6.56
N THR A 354 46.18 11.18 6.34
CA THR A 354 47.53 11.62 6.72
C THR A 354 47.51 12.73 7.76
N ASP A 355 46.34 13.31 8.04
CA ASP A 355 46.20 14.35 9.04
C ASP A 355 46.35 13.77 10.46
N ARG A 356 47.43 14.17 11.13
CA ARG A 356 47.77 13.72 12.50
C ARG A 356 46.60 13.91 13.46
N ASP A 357 45.97 15.08 13.45
CA ASP A 357 44.92 15.42 14.42
C ASP A 357 43.66 14.60 14.18
N THR A 358 43.36 14.30 12.93
CA THR A 358 42.29 13.38 12.54
C THR A 358 42.59 11.95 12.97
N ILE A 359 43.81 11.46 12.74
CA ILE A 359 44.24 10.12 13.20
C ILE A 359 44.12 10.02 14.72
N LEU A 360 44.66 11.00 15.44
CA LEU A 360 44.58 11.08 16.90
C LEU A 360 43.13 11.15 17.37
N LYS A 361 42.29 11.96 16.70
CA LYS A 361 40.87 12.10 17.04
C LYS A 361 40.10 10.81 16.88
N GLN A 362 40.31 10.08 15.79
CA GLN A 362 39.55 8.86 15.49
C GLN A 362 40.07 7.65 16.28
N THR A 363 41.37 7.63 16.62
CA THR A 363 41.99 6.52 17.37
C THR A 363 41.89 6.73 18.88
N TYR A 364 42.13 7.96 19.35
CA TYR A 364 42.23 8.34 20.77
C TYR A 364 41.23 9.44 21.18
N GLY A 365 40.22 9.78 20.37
CA GLY A 365 39.15 10.74 20.75
C GLY A 365 39.49 12.23 20.54
N THR A 366 38.48 13.10 20.62
CA THR A 366 38.62 14.53 20.29
C THR A 366 39.32 15.32 21.40
N CYS A 367 40.40 16.02 21.08
CA CYS A 367 40.99 17.02 21.96
C CYS A 367 40.24 18.35 21.80
N GLY A 368 39.14 18.56 22.56
CA GLY A 368 38.21 19.66 22.26
C GLY A 368 37.62 20.43 23.45
N SER A 369 37.57 19.88 24.67
CA SER A 369 37.05 20.61 25.83
C SER A 369 37.80 20.28 27.11
N ALA A 370 37.91 21.30 27.98
CA ALA A 370 38.64 21.21 29.24
C ALA A 370 38.05 20.17 30.21
N ALA A 371 36.77 19.81 30.06
CA ALA A 371 36.05 18.93 30.97
C ALA A 371 36.19 17.42 30.67
N MET A 372 36.68 17.02 29.48
CA MET A 372 36.61 15.60 29.07
C MET A 372 37.89 15.01 28.47
N ASN A 373 38.91 15.79 28.08
CA ASN A 373 40.09 15.22 27.39
C ASN A 373 41.45 15.86 27.75
N ILE A 374 41.51 16.75 28.75
CA ILE A 374 42.81 17.28 29.23
C ILE A 374 43.69 16.14 29.74
N GLY A 375 44.94 16.11 29.29
CA GLY A 375 45.93 15.16 29.75
C GLY A 375 45.86 13.80 29.06
N ARG A 376 44.92 13.58 28.12
CA ARG A 376 44.85 12.35 27.33
C ARG A 376 46.08 12.24 26.42
N ALA A 377 46.70 11.07 26.37
CA ALA A 377 47.92 10.83 25.60
C ALA A 377 47.68 9.79 24.50
N GLY A 378 48.38 9.90 23.37
CA GLY A 378 48.26 8.99 22.23
C GLY A 378 49.48 9.04 21.31
N TYR A 379 49.74 7.95 20.60
CA TYR A 379 50.89 7.81 19.70
C TYR A 379 50.46 7.97 18.23
N VAL A 380 51.28 8.71 17.45
CA VAL A 380 51.29 8.64 15.98
C VAL A 380 52.71 8.29 15.55
N GLY A 381 52.89 7.08 15.03
CA GLY A 381 54.23 6.48 14.92
C GLY A 381 54.85 6.34 16.31
N ASP A 382 56.10 6.76 16.47
CA ASP A 382 56.84 6.64 17.74
C ASP A 382 56.73 7.87 18.66
N SER A 383 56.01 8.91 18.23
CA SER A 383 55.89 10.17 18.98
C SER A 383 54.65 10.20 19.88
N LEU A 384 54.84 10.52 21.16
CA LEU A 384 53.76 10.70 22.14
C LEU A 384 53.20 12.12 22.05
N PHE A 385 51.89 12.22 21.80
CA PHE A 385 51.13 13.46 21.80
C PHE A 385 50.20 13.49 23.00
N VAL A 386 50.01 14.66 23.61
CA VAL A 386 49.11 14.84 24.76
C VAL A 386 48.13 15.96 24.43
N CYS A 387 46.87 15.80 24.81
CA CYS A 387 45.87 16.85 24.69
C CYS A 387 46.07 17.86 25.82
N THR A 388 46.45 19.09 25.48
CA THR A 388 46.64 20.19 26.42
C THR A 388 45.71 21.35 26.06
N CYS A 389 45.30 22.15 27.05
CA CYS A 389 44.47 23.32 26.79
C CYS A 389 45.12 24.59 27.32
N GLU A 390 45.12 25.63 26.49
CA GLU A 390 45.45 27.00 26.87
C GLU A 390 44.20 27.86 26.63
N ASP A 391 43.79 28.66 27.61
CA ASP A 391 42.62 29.54 27.52
C ASP A 391 41.33 28.87 27.01
N LYS A 392 41.04 27.66 27.53
CA LYS A 392 39.89 26.80 27.17
C LYS A 392 39.89 26.27 25.72
N LYS A 393 40.96 26.49 24.94
CA LYS A 393 41.18 25.86 23.63
C LYS A 393 42.14 24.69 23.79
N CYS A 394 41.70 23.50 23.40
CA CYS A 394 42.46 22.27 23.55
C CYS A 394 43.05 21.84 22.20
N ALA A 395 44.31 21.43 22.20
CA ALA A 395 44.98 20.89 21.02
C ALA A 395 45.95 19.76 21.42
N TRP A 396 46.19 18.85 20.47
CA TRP A 396 47.23 17.83 20.61
C TRP A 396 48.61 18.51 20.53
N THR A 397 49.40 18.42 21.59
CA THR A 397 50.76 18.94 21.65
C THR A 397 51.78 17.80 21.55
N ASP A 398 52.91 18.10 20.92
CA ASP A 398 54.11 17.28 20.82
C ASP A 398 55.12 17.56 21.95
N LYS A 399 54.77 18.39 22.93
CA LYS A 399 55.62 18.76 24.08
C LYS A 399 56.26 17.55 24.79
N TYR A 400 55.56 16.42 24.81
CA TYR A 400 55.97 15.20 25.50
C TYR A 400 56.58 14.14 24.56
N ALA A 401 56.75 14.43 23.27
CA ALA A 401 57.23 13.47 22.28
C ALA A 401 58.63 12.92 22.58
N LYS A 402 59.40 13.59 23.45
CA LYS A 402 60.77 13.20 23.87
C LYS A 402 60.99 13.25 25.39
N SER A 403 59.92 13.26 26.20
CA SER A 403 60.00 13.44 27.66
C SER A 403 59.86 12.13 28.44
N VAL A 404 60.41 12.09 29.66
CA VAL A 404 60.25 10.97 30.63
C VAL A 404 59.20 11.37 31.69
N ILE A 405 58.18 10.53 31.91
CA ILE A 405 57.01 10.82 32.78
C ILE A 405 57.10 10.06 34.12
N LYS A 406 56.79 10.71 35.25
CA LYS A 406 56.84 10.18 36.64
C LYS A 406 55.45 9.97 37.26
N LYS A 407 55.32 9.14 38.31
CA LYS A 407 54.02 8.75 38.96
C LYS A 407 53.20 9.92 39.49
N ASP A 408 53.86 10.97 39.95
CA ASP A 408 53.28 12.20 40.48
C ASP A 408 52.92 13.22 39.39
N ASP A 409 53.33 12.98 38.14
CA ASP A 409 52.94 13.86 37.03
C ASP A 409 51.42 13.75 36.78
N PRO A 410 50.71 14.86 36.60
CA PRO A 410 49.27 14.86 36.34
C PRO A 410 48.85 14.08 35.08
N ILE A 411 49.79 13.82 34.16
CA ILE A 411 49.54 13.05 32.92
C ILE A 411 49.88 11.56 33.05
N TYR A 412 50.36 11.10 34.22
CA TYR A 412 50.84 9.75 34.40
C TYR A 412 49.78 8.66 34.17
N PRO A 413 48.53 8.77 34.69
CA PRO A 413 47.49 7.76 34.39
C PRO A 413 47.21 7.64 32.89
N SER A 414 47.18 8.78 32.18
CA SER A 414 46.98 8.81 30.73
C SER A 414 48.18 8.26 29.95
N TYR A 415 49.40 8.46 30.45
CA TYR A 415 50.61 7.86 29.90
C TYR A 415 50.60 6.34 30.04
N VAL A 416 50.22 5.81 31.20
CA VAL A 416 50.06 4.36 31.44
C VAL A 416 49.01 3.78 30.48
N ILE A 417 47.88 4.47 30.27
CA ILE A 417 46.84 4.07 29.32
C ILE A 417 47.36 4.11 27.87
N ALA A 418 48.09 5.14 27.46
CA ALA A 418 48.65 5.25 26.11
C ALA A 418 49.67 4.13 25.81
N ASN A 419 50.48 3.76 26.81
CA ASN A 419 51.37 2.60 26.71
C ASN A 419 50.61 1.29 26.62
N ALA A 420 49.55 1.10 27.41
CA ALA A 420 48.70 -0.07 27.31
C ALA A 420 48.07 -0.19 25.90
N ILE A 421 47.64 0.92 25.29
CA ILE A 421 47.13 0.93 23.90
C ILE A 421 48.23 0.60 22.89
N ARG A 422 49.44 1.09 23.09
CA ARG A 422 50.57 0.84 22.19
C ARG A 422 51.06 -0.61 22.26
N GLU A 423 51.17 -1.17 23.46
CA GLU A 423 51.72 -2.52 23.71
C GLU A 423 50.70 -3.62 23.48
N PHE A 424 49.43 -3.36 23.82
CA PHE A 424 48.37 -4.37 23.76
C PHE A 424 47.27 -4.06 22.74
N GLY A 425 47.38 -2.95 22.01
CA GLY A 425 46.34 -2.48 21.11
C GLY A 425 45.19 -1.79 21.83
N LEU A 426 44.22 -1.27 21.07
CA LEU A 426 43.00 -0.69 21.63
C LEU A 426 42.28 -1.76 22.47
N CYS A 427 41.86 -1.38 23.68
CA CYS A 427 41.04 -2.24 24.51
C CYS A 427 39.76 -2.59 23.74
N GLY A 428 39.60 -3.87 23.45
CA GLY A 428 38.55 -4.38 22.60
C GLY A 428 38.11 -5.76 23.06
N GLN A 429 37.06 -6.30 22.43
CA GLN A 429 36.36 -7.51 22.86
C GLN A 429 37.25 -8.70 23.21
N LYS A 430 38.41 -8.85 22.56
CA LYS A 430 39.35 -9.94 22.81
C LYS A 430 40.18 -9.81 24.09
N LEU A 431 40.25 -8.62 24.68
CA LEU A 431 41.12 -8.29 25.82
C LEU A 431 40.34 -7.85 27.06
N TYR A 432 39.01 -7.78 26.98
CA TYR A 432 38.19 -7.32 28.11
C TYR A 432 38.38 -8.18 29.36
N GLY A 433 38.44 -7.51 30.52
CA GLY A 433 38.60 -8.18 31.81
C GLY A 433 40.05 -8.56 32.13
N GLU A 434 40.97 -8.46 31.17
CA GLU A 434 42.38 -8.70 31.45
C GLU A 434 42.95 -7.57 32.32
N ILE A 435 43.44 -7.95 33.51
CA ILE A 435 44.20 -7.07 34.40
C ILE A 435 45.68 -7.30 34.10
N LYS A 436 46.33 -6.28 33.56
CA LYS A 436 47.75 -6.29 33.21
C LYS A 436 48.50 -5.33 34.12
N LYS A 437 49.73 -5.71 34.43
CA LYS A 437 50.66 -4.81 35.09
C LYS A 437 51.37 -3.99 34.02
N VAL A 438 51.29 -2.66 34.13
CA VAL A 438 52.04 -1.72 33.28
C VAL A 438 52.86 -0.85 34.22
N ASN A 439 54.17 -1.01 34.18
CA ASN A 439 55.09 -0.47 35.19
C ASN A 439 54.76 -0.97 36.61
N ASP A 440 54.47 -0.07 37.55
CA ASP A 440 54.19 -0.37 38.97
C ASP A 440 52.69 -0.22 39.33
N ASP A 441 51.81 -0.16 38.34
CA ASP A 441 50.36 -0.01 38.52
C ASP A 441 49.59 -1.14 37.82
N TYR A 442 48.31 -1.27 38.15
CA TYR A 442 47.42 -2.30 37.61
C TYR A 442 46.40 -1.65 36.69
N VAL A 443 46.36 -2.11 35.44
CA VAL A 443 45.37 -1.67 34.46
C VAL A 443 44.45 -2.79 34.03
N LEU A 444 43.17 -2.48 33.96
CA LEU A 444 42.09 -3.33 33.47
C LEU A 444 41.71 -2.87 32.07
N CYS A 445 41.60 -3.79 31.10
CA CYS A 445 40.88 -3.49 29.86
C CYS A 445 39.37 -3.52 30.16
N SER A 446 38.82 -2.33 30.38
CA SER A 446 37.43 -2.10 30.74
C SER A 446 36.53 -2.28 29.52
N LYS A 447 35.64 -3.26 29.62
CA LYS A 447 34.54 -3.49 28.66
C LYS A 447 33.59 -2.30 28.58
N LYS A 448 33.47 -1.52 29.67
CA LYS A 448 32.50 -0.43 29.79
C LYS A 448 32.85 0.75 28.88
N ASP A 449 34.12 1.15 28.90
CA ASP A 449 34.57 2.34 28.19
C ASP A 449 35.45 2.02 26.97
N ASN A 450 35.68 0.74 26.66
CA ASN A 450 36.61 0.25 25.63
C ASN A 450 38.01 0.86 25.78
N LYS A 451 38.43 0.99 27.04
CA LYS A 451 39.65 1.66 27.42
C LYS A 451 40.35 0.87 28.51
N TRP A 452 41.64 1.10 28.59
CA TRP A 452 42.41 0.69 29.75
C TRP A 452 42.13 1.67 30.91
N GLU A 453 41.98 1.15 32.13
CA GLU A 453 41.66 1.89 33.36
C GLU A 453 42.54 1.40 34.52
N VAL A 454 42.86 2.26 35.48
CA VAL A 454 43.66 1.90 36.68
C VAL A 454 42.73 1.40 37.80
N VAL A 455 43.09 0.33 38.56
CA VAL A 455 42.22 -0.32 39.59
C VAL A 455 42.85 -0.45 41.00
N ASP A 456 42.02 -0.71 42.05
CA ASP A 456 42.37 -0.69 43.49
C ASP A 456 42.80 -2.04 44.12
N SER A 457 43.15 -2.02 45.43
CA SER A 457 43.65 -3.19 46.16
C SER A 457 42.60 -4.18 46.71
N LEU A 458 41.39 -3.76 47.11
CA LEU A 458 40.33 -4.71 47.54
C LEU A 458 39.89 -5.54 46.34
N ASP A 459 39.85 -4.91 45.16
CA ASP A 459 39.67 -5.52 43.84
C ASP A 459 40.86 -6.42 43.40
N TYR A 460 41.99 -6.33 44.09
CA TYR A 460 43.09 -7.27 43.90
C TYR A 460 42.96 -8.49 44.83
N TYR A 461 42.51 -8.32 46.09
CA TYR A 461 42.48 -9.36 47.12
C TYR A 461 41.22 -10.21 47.15
N LEU A 462 40.04 -9.58 47.11
CA LEU A 462 38.77 -10.27 46.97
C LEU A 462 38.45 -10.48 45.48
N GLY A 463 39.46 -10.42 44.60
CA GLY A 463 39.28 -10.26 43.15
C GLY A 463 38.54 -8.98 42.81
N MET A 464 38.51 -8.58 41.53
CA MET A 464 37.64 -7.46 41.19
C MET A 464 36.25 -7.89 41.54
N CYS A 465 35.49 -6.99 42.14
CA CYS A 465 34.09 -7.26 42.36
C CYS A 465 33.45 -7.74 41.05
N SER A 466 33.09 -9.02 41.03
CA SER A 466 32.75 -9.74 39.82
C SER A 466 31.77 -10.85 40.14
N GLU A 467 31.23 -11.50 39.11
CA GLU A 467 30.24 -12.55 39.29
C GLU A 467 30.76 -13.76 40.05
N GLU A 468 32.02 -14.09 39.82
CA GLU A 468 32.66 -15.27 40.38
C GLU A 468 33.16 -15.03 41.81
N ASN A 469 33.15 -13.76 42.25
CA ASN A 469 33.57 -13.34 43.57
C ASN A 469 32.61 -12.28 44.12
N ALA A 470 31.36 -12.72 44.33
CA ALA A 470 30.21 -11.85 44.56
C ALA A 470 29.83 -11.71 46.04
N LYS A 471 30.16 -12.70 46.86
CA LYS A 471 29.87 -12.73 48.30
C LYS A 471 31.15 -13.00 49.07
N GLY A 472 31.32 -12.27 50.15
CA GLY A 472 32.48 -12.38 51.02
C GLY A 472 32.03 -12.25 52.44
N GLU A 473 32.46 -13.17 53.28
CA GLU A 473 32.42 -12.93 54.71
C GLU A 473 33.74 -12.27 55.10
N HIS A 474 33.64 -11.09 55.67
CA HIS A 474 34.77 -10.44 56.30
C HIS A 474 34.30 -9.93 57.66
N GLN A 475 34.68 -10.63 58.74
CA GLN A 475 34.37 -10.26 60.14
C GLN A 475 32.89 -10.43 60.61
N GLY A 476 32.18 -11.48 60.18
CA GLY A 476 30.85 -11.85 60.73
C GLY A 476 29.66 -11.03 60.20
N VAL A 477 29.90 -10.19 59.20
CA VAL A 477 28.89 -9.48 58.42
C VAL A 477 28.90 -10.05 57.00
N TYR A 478 27.70 -10.18 56.45
CA TYR A 478 27.50 -10.77 55.13
C TYR A 478 27.55 -9.69 54.07
N TYR A 479 28.65 -9.68 53.32
CA TYR A 479 28.85 -8.76 52.21
C TYR A 479 28.59 -9.43 50.89
N ALA A 480 28.01 -8.66 50.01
CA ALA A 480 28.04 -8.88 48.60
C ALA A 480 28.46 -7.60 47.91
N CYS A 481 29.38 -7.69 46.96
CA CYS A 481 29.71 -6.54 46.11
C CYS A 481 28.93 -6.54 44.80
N LYS A 482 28.21 -7.64 44.57
CA LYS A 482 27.42 -7.82 43.38
C LYS A 482 25.95 -7.98 43.74
N ASP A 483 25.16 -7.17 43.06
CA ASP A 483 23.71 -7.22 42.83
C ASP A 483 22.90 -8.02 43.84
N TYR A 484 22.85 -7.42 45.02
CA TYR A 484 21.66 -7.43 45.85
C TYR A 484 21.02 -6.06 45.75
N GLU A 485 20.57 -5.70 44.54
CA GLU A 485 19.93 -4.41 44.24
C GLU A 485 18.71 -4.13 45.12
N GLU A 486 18.09 -5.20 45.60
CA GLU A 486 16.97 -5.27 46.54
C GLU A 486 17.31 -4.61 47.86
N TYR A 487 18.56 -4.80 48.28
CA TYR A 487 19.12 -4.34 49.55
C TYR A 487 20.04 -3.12 49.36
N GLY A 488 20.12 -2.57 48.15
CA GLY A 488 20.88 -1.34 47.87
C GLY A 488 22.39 -1.55 47.67
N VAL A 489 22.82 -2.80 47.46
CA VAL A 489 24.19 -3.13 47.05
C VAL A 489 24.43 -2.60 45.64
N VAL A 490 25.35 -1.65 45.48
CA VAL A 490 25.67 -1.06 44.18
C VAL A 490 26.90 -1.77 43.62
N GLY A 491 26.69 -2.54 42.56
CA GLY A 491 27.71 -3.35 41.89
C GLY A 491 29.05 -2.62 41.69
N GLY A 492 30.12 -3.33 41.99
CA GLY A 492 31.50 -2.84 41.89
C GLY A 492 32.12 -2.48 43.24
N ASN A 493 31.30 -2.35 44.30
CA ASN A 493 31.76 -2.10 45.66
C ASN A 493 31.06 -3.05 46.65
N TRP A 494 31.82 -3.64 47.56
CA TRP A 494 31.33 -4.54 48.63
C TRP A 494 30.28 -3.86 49.57
N SER A 495 29.10 -4.49 49.83
CA SER A 495 27.92 -3.96 50.60
C SER A 495 27.11 -5.06 51.37
N GLU A 496 26.21 -4.74 52.33
CA GLU A 496 25.52 -5.70 53.28
C GLU A 496 24.14 -6.27 52.81
N ILE A 497 23.74 -7.48 53.27
CA ILE A 497 22.52 -8.25 52.85
C ILE A 497 21.83 -9.09 53.97
N PRO A 498 20.51 -9.43 53.92
CA PRO A 498 19.79 -10.21 54.94
C PRO A 498 19.97 -11.74 54.84
N GLU A 499 19.64 -12.43 55.94
CA GLU A 499 20.02 -13.83 56.18
C GLU A 499 19.50 -14.86 55.17
N PRO A 500 18.21 -14.90 54.79
CA PRO A 500 17.76 -15.79 53.71
C PRO A 500 18.51 -15.51 52.40
N ALA A 501 18.85 -14.25 52.13
CA ALA A 501 19.55 -13.84 50.91
C ALA A 501 21.05 -14.24 50.93
N TYR A 502 21.71 -14.13 52.09
CA TYR A 502 23.09 -14.62 52.25
C TYR A 502 23.18 -16.14 52.12
N LEU A 503 22.23 -16.87 52.70
CA LEU A 503 22.16 -18.34 52.67
C LEU A 503 21.72 -18.93 51.32
N ASP A 504 21.61 -18.09 50.29
CA ASP A 504 21.13 -18.49 48.97
C ASP A 504 19.75 -19.15 49.03
N GLU A 505 18.92 -18.74 50.00
CA GLU A 505 17.52 -19.13 49.98
C GLU A 505 16.81 -18.34 48.92
N ASP A 506 16.45 -19.07 47.89
CA ASP A 506 15.81 -18.47 46.74
C ASP A 506 14.49 -17.80 47.13
N CYS A 507 14.45 -16.49 46.94
CA CYS A 507 13.23 -15.72 46.86
C CYS A 507 12.60 -15.96 45.49
N HIS A 508 12.11 -17.18 45.26
CA HIS A 508 11.34 -17.49 44.07
C HIS A 508 9.88 -17.15 44.36
N SER A 509 9.42 -15.97 43.91
CA SER A 509 7.99 -15.86 43.61
C SER A 509 7.77 -16.77 42.41
N ILE A 510 7.20 -17.96 42.62
CA ILE A 510 7.06 -18.99 41.58
C ILE A 510 6.26 -18.43 40.37
N GLU A 511 5.43 -17.41 40.59
CA GLU A 511 4.79 -16.56 39.59
C GLU A 511 4.69 -15.11 40.13
N VAL A 512 4.65 -14.09 39.26
CA VAL A 512 4.32 -12.70 39.65
C VAL A 512 2.97 -12.77 40.38
N GLY A 513 2.94 -12.53 41.70
CA GLY A 513 1.73 -12.62 42.52
C GLY A 513 1.58 -13.87 43.41
N ALA A 514 2.50 -14.83 43.35
CA ALA A 514 2.57 -15.95 44.29
C ALA A 514 3.43 -15.56 45.50
N LEU A 515 2.81 -15.38 46.66
CA LEU A 515 3.50 -15.07 47.92
C LEU A 515 4.09 -16.34 48.51
N TYR A 516 5.43 -16.42 48.57
CA TYR A 516 6.14 -17.46 49.31
C TYR A 516 6.51 -16.93 50.69
N VAL A 517 5.96 -17.55 51.74
CA VAL A 517 6.10 -17.08 53.13
C VAL A 517 6.88 -18.10 53.95
N LYS A 518 7.98 -17.67 54.58
CA LYS A 518 8.82 -18.49 55.47
C LYS A 518 8.92 -17.88 56.86
N LYS A 519 9.19 -18.74 57.86
CA LYS A 519 9.36 -18.34 59.25
C LYS A 519 10.77 -18.63 59.74
N TYR A 520 11.52 -17.60 60.15
CA TYR A 520 12.83 -17.72 60.81
C TYR A 520 12.75 -17.09 62.20
N GLY A 521 12.85 -17.93 63.24
CA GLY A 521 12.59 -17.51 64.63
C GLY A 521 11.14 -17.02 64.82
N ASP A 522 10.98 -15.81 65.34
CA ASP A 522 9.67 -15.18 65.62
C ASP A 522 9.11 -14.36 64.44
N TYR A 523 9.78 -14.35 63.28
CA TYR A 523 9.43 -13.46 62.17
C TYR A 523 9.00 -14.24 60.93
N TYR A 524 7.97 -13.73 60.25
CA TYR A 524 7.59 -14.16 58.91
C TYR A 524 8.27 -13.26 57.88
N PHE A 525 8.84 -13.90 56.86
CA PHE A 525 9.44 -13.25 55.71
C PHE A 525 8.63 -13.68 54.49
N ALA A 526 8.12 -12.70 53.75
CA ALA A 526 7.49 -12.95 52.47
C ALA A 526 8.45 -12.54 51.36
N CYS A 527 8.51 -13.38 50.34
CA CYS A 527 9.16 -13.04 49.11
C CYS A 527 8.25 -12.11 48.32
N TYR A 528 8.68 -10.86 48.11
CA TYR A 528 7.94 -9.86 47.35
C TYR A 528 8.63 -9.55 46.05
N THR A 529 7.83 -9.31 45.02
CA THR A 529 8.33 -8.82 43.74
C THR A 529 8.06 -7.32 43.65
N ARG A 530 9.10 -6.49 43.68
CA ARG A 530 8.97 -5.05 43.43
C ARG A 530 9.44 -4.71 42.04
N THR A 531 8.56 -4.05 41.31
CA THR A 531 8.92 -3.38 40.07
C THR A 531 9.70 -2.10 40.38
N LYS A 532 11.00 -2.09 40.11
CA LYS A 532 11.79 -0.86 39.99
C LYS A 532 11.83 -0.44 38.53
N LEU A 533 11.57 0.83 38.25
CA LEU A 533 11.95 1.39 36.96
C LEU A 533 13.47 1.47 36.97
N ASP A 534 14.09 0.79 36.01
CA ASP A 534 15.51 0.95 35.79
C ASP A 534 15.85 2.40 35.40
N LYS A 535 17.14 2.68 35.21
CA LYS A 535 17.64 4.02 34.86
C LYS A 535 17.09 4.58 33.53
N ASN A 536 16.34 3.78 32.78
CA ASN A 536 15.73 4.12 31.49
C ASN A 536 14.19 4.18 31.55
N GLY A 537 13.58 3.89 32.70
CA GLY A 537 12.13 3.84 32.84
C GLY A 537 11.50 2.48 32.46
N TYR A 538 12.26 1.38 32.39
CA TYR A 538 11.71 0.03 32.20
C TYR A 538 11.51 -0.70 33.52
N SER A 539 10.35 -1.31 33.69
CA SER A 539 9.95 -2.08 34.86
C SER A 539 10.77 -3.37 35.01
N LYS A 540 11.71 -3.42 35.96
CA LYS A 540 12.39 -4.65 36.43
C LYS A 540 11.72 -5.13 37.71
N SER A 541 11.12 -6.31 37.65
CA SER A 541 10.62 -7.03 38.81
C SER A 541 11.80 -7.64 39.56
N VAL A 542 12.02 -7.22 40.80
CA VAL A 542 13.07 -7.75 41.66
C VAL A 542 12.39 -8.44 42.84
N THR A 543 12.63 -9.75 42.99
CA THR A 543 12.14 -10.52 44.14
C THR A 543 13.08 -10.34 45.31
N PHE A 544 12.55 -9.96 46.46
CA PHE A 544 13.34 -9.79 47.66
C PHE A 544 12.60 -10.29 48.87
N TRP A 545 13.37 -10.84 49.80
CA TRP A 545 12.85 -11.19 51.10
C TRP A 545 12.58 -9.90 51.87
N ASN A 546 11.30 -9.70 52.20
CA ASN A 546 10.86 -8.67 53.12
C ASN A 546 10.27 -9.31 54.37
N LYS A 547 10.44 -8.65 55.50
CA LYS A 547 9.85 -9.07 56.77
C LYS A 547 8.41 -8.56 56.86
N LEU A 548 7.44 -9.45 57.12
CA LEU A 548 6.00 -9.14 57.21
C LEU A 548 5.63 -8.47 58.53
N ASP A 549 4.67 -7.53 58.47
CA ASP A 549 3.96 -7.04 59.65
C ASP A 549 2.68 -7.86 59.95
N SER A 550 2.00 -7.56 61.07
CA SER A 550 0.83 -8.34 61.51
C SER A 550 -0.46 -8.08 60.72
N ALA A 551 -0.57 -6.93 60.03
CA ALA A 551 -1.77 -6.60 59.24
C ALA A 551 -1.71 -7.19 57.82
N GLU A 552 -0.50 -7.45 57.31
CA GLU A 552 -0.26 -8.12 56.03
C GLU A 552 -0.40 -9.65 56.10
N ALA A 553 -0.38 -10.22 57.32
CA ALA A 553 -0.55 -11.65 57.57
C ALA A 553 -2.05 -12.09 57.56
N ILE A 554 -2.75 -11.87 56.43
CA ILE A 554 -4.17 -12.26 56.24
C ILE A 554 -4.31 -13.71 55.68
N PRO A 555 -5.47 -14.39 55.83
CA PRO A 555 -5.63 -15.80 55.46
C PRO A 555 -5.20 -16.18 54.03
N PRO A 556 -5.60 -15.48 52.95
CA PRO A 556 -5.14 -15.84 51.60
C PRO A 556 -3.62 -15.65 51.42
N VAL A 557 -2.98 -14.72 52.13
CA VAL A 557 -1.52 -14.51 52.09
C VAL A 557 -0.76 -15.61 52.84
N ILE A 558 -1.26 -16.02 54.01
CA ILE A 558 -0.67 -17.11 54.82
C ILE A 558 -0.85 -18.46 54.11
N ASN A 559 -2.01 -18.69 53.51
CA ASN A 559 -2.30 -19.91 52.76
C ASN A 559 -1.67 -19.94 51.36
N MET A 560 -0.92 -18.88 50.99
CA MET A 560 -0.20 -18.76 49.72
C MET A 560 -1.12 -18.78 48.48
N ASP A 561 -2.33 -18.20 48.58
CA ASP A 561 -3.19 -18.00 47.42
C ASP A 561 -2.55 -16.99 46.47
N VAL A 562 -2.38 -17.38 45.21
CA VAL A 562 -1.79 -16.52 44.17
C VAL A 562 -2.76 -15.39 43.81
N CYS A 563 -2.27 -14.15 43.81
CA CYS A 563 -2.97 -12.96 43.30
C CYS A 563 -2.11 -12.25 42.27
N ASN A 564 -2.49 -12.37 40.99
CA ASN A 564 -1.75 -11.87 39.83
C ASN A 564 -2.69 -11.32 38.75
N SER A 565 -2.16 -10.87 37.61
CA SER A 565 -2.96 -10.35 36.50
C SER A 565 -3.99 -11.35 35.96
N ASP A 566 -3.65 -12.64 35.92
CA ASP A 566 -4.56 -13.68 35.42
C ASP A 566 -5.72 -13.95 36.40
N ARG A 567 -5.54 -13.54 37.65
CA ARG A 567 -6.50 -13.63 38.75
C ARG A 567 -7.03 -12.25 39.14
N GLU A 568 -6.81 -11.22 38.34
CA GLU A 568 -7.39 -9.90 38.59
C GLU A 568 -8.91 -10.01 38.73
N ASN A 569 -9.47 -9.33 39.74
CA ASN A 569 -10.87 -9.39 40.17
C ASN A 569 -11.37 -10.74 40.70
N LEU A 570 -10.51 -11.77 40.77
CA LEU A 570 -10.88 -13.05 41.36
C LEU A 570 -11.21 -12.84 42.84
N LYS A 571 -12.34 -13.39 43.26
CA LYS A 571 -12.78 -13.37 44.66
C LYS A 571 -12.62 -14.75 45.31
N VAL A 572 -12.17 -14.80 46.55
CA VAL A 572 -12.11 -16.03 47.37
C VAL A 572 -12.81 -15.80 48.71
N ILE A 573 -13.26 -16.89 49.34
CA ILE A 573 -14.03 -16.85 50.58
C ILE A 573 -13.29 -17.65 51.65
N TYR A 574 -12.90 -16.99 52.74
CA TYR A 574 -12.33 -17.62 53.94
C TYR A 574 -13.15 -17.20 55.16
N ASP A 575 -13.62 -18.18 55.94
CA ASP A 575 -14.36 -17.95 57.19
C ASP A 575 -15.55 -16.97 57.08
N GLY A 576 -16.22 -16.95 55.91
CA GLY A 576 -17.36 -16.07 55.62
C GLY A 576 -17.00 -14.63 55.23
N ALA A 577 -15.72 -14.29 55.15
CA ALA A 577 -15.21 -13.03 54.60
C ALA A 577 -14.78 -13.21 53.14
N TYR A 578 -14.97 -12.14 52.34
CA TYR A 578 -14.59 -12.11 50.93
C TYR A 578 -13.24 -11.40 50.78
N TYR A 579 -12.41 -11.91 49.88
CA TYR A 579 -11.15 -11.29 49.50
C TYR A 579 -11.09 -11.20 47.99
N GLU A 580 -10.64 -10.07 47.46
CA GLU A 580 -10.49 -9.83 46.03
C GLU A 580 -9.02 -9.59 45.70
N CYS A 581 -8.58 -10.21 44.61
CA CYS A 581 -7.28 -9.93 44.03
C CYS A 581 -7.39 -8.66 43.18
N ASP A 582 -6.71 -7.60 43.60
CA ASP A 582 -6.84 -6.26 43.02
C ASP A 582 -5.46 -5.60 42.88
N ASN A 583 -5.33 -4.68 41.94
CA ASN A 583 -4.12 -3.91 41.62
C ASN A 583 -4.23 -2.42 42.04
N ARG A 584 -5.09 -2.09 42.99
CA ARG A 584 -5.32 -0.71 43.49
C ARG A 584 -4.03 0.04 43.89
N ASP A 585 -3.03 -0.66 44.43
CA ASP A 585 -1.76 -0.07 44.88
C ASP A 585 -0.60 -0.25 43.88
N LEU A 586 -0.90 -0.46 42.59
CA LEU A 586 0.07 -0.80 41.53
C LEU A 586 0.79 -2.15 41.73
N PHE A 587 0.30 -2.95 42.67
CA PHE A 587 0.70 -4.34 42.88
C PHE A 587 -0.53 -5.19 43.15
N TYR A 588 -0.62 -6.36 42.50
CA TYR A 588 -1.67 -7.34 42.77
C TYR A 588 -1.55 -7.87 44.20
N ARG A 589 -2.58 -7.63 45.02
CA ARG A 589 -2.67 -8.08 46.41
C ARG A 589 -4.10 -8.51 46.74
N TRP A 590 -4.23 -9.35 47.76
CA TRP A 590 -5.52 -9.71 48.33
C TRP A 590 -6.01 -8.61 49.26
N TYR A 591 -7.21 -8.10 49.01
CA TYR A 591 -7.88 -7.12 49.85
C TYR A 591 -9.20 -7.67 50.38
N PRO A 592 -9.58 -7.38 51.64
CA PRO A 592 -10.90 -7.70 52.13
C PRO A 592 -11.98 -6.92 51.35
N VAL A 593 -13.10 -7.58 51.04
CA VAL A 593 -14.26 -7.00 50.34
C VAL A 593 -15.48 -7.06 51.23
N GLU A 594 -16.20 -5.96 51.31
CA GLU A 594 -17.47 -5.89 52.04
C GLU A 594 -18.57 -6.63 51.25
N LYS A 595 -19.37 -7.43 51.95
CA LYS A 595 -20.42 -8.26 51.31
C LYS A 595 -21.42 -7.44 50.48
N ASP A 596 -21.69 -6.20 50.87
CA ASP A 596 -22.66 -5.32 50.21
C ASP A 596 -22.17 -4.76 48.87
N SER A 597 -20.86 -4.78 48.60
CA SER A 597 -20.28 -4.31 47.34
C SER A 597 -20.29 -5.37 46.23
N LEU A 598 -20.66 -6.63 46.54
CA LEU A 598 -20.74 -7.72 45.57
C LEU A 598 -21.89 -7.52 44.56
N LEU A 599 -21.71 -7.95 43.32
CA LEU A 599 -22.76 -7.98 42.30
C LEU A 599 -23.77 -9.11 42.59
N PRO A 600 -24.99 -9.06 42.02
CA PRO A 600 -26.03 -10.07 42.30
C PRO A 600 -25.57 -11.53 42.12
N PRO A 601 -24.85 -11.92 41.03
CA PRO A 601 -24.33 -13.28 40.92
C PRO A 601 -23.36 -13.67 42.04
N GLU A 602 -22.51 -12.75 42.47
CA GLU A 602 -21.50 -12.99 43.50
C GLU A 602 -22.13 -13.15 44.89
N ARG A 603 -23.20 -12.39 45.20
CA ARG A 603 -23.96 -12.53 46.46
C ARG A 603 -24.61 -13.91 46.61
N ASP A 604 -25.02 -14.50 45.49
CA ASP A 604 -25.59 -15.84 45.43
C ASP A 604 -24.50 -16.94 45.36
N GLY A 605 -23.22 -16.57 45.55
CA GLY A 605 -22.10 -17.50 45.62
C GLY A 605 -21.53 -17.90 44.26
N HIS A 606 -21.99 -17.30 43.16
CA HIS A 606 -21.40 -17.53 41.84
C HIS A 606 -20.23 -16.59 41.62
N ILE A 607 -19.06 -16.95 42.12
CA ILE A 607 -17.84 -16.19 41.84
C ILE A 607 -17.39 -16.44 40.40
N CYS A 608 -17.17 -15.37 39.64
CA CYS A 608 -16.73 -15.48 38.24
C CYS A 608 -15.33 -16.08 38.21
N THR A 609 -15.24 -17.27 37.64
CA THR A 609 -14.04 -18.09 37.51
C THR A 609 -13.96 -18.63 36.08
N PRO A 610 -12.82 -19.14 35.62
CA PRO A 610 -12.67 -19.67 34.26
C PRO A 610 -13.75 -20.69 33.85
N ASP A 611 -14.22 -21.51 34.79
CA ASP A 611 -15.31 -22.49 34.55
C ASP A 611 -16.67 -21.84 34.24
N LEU A 612 -16.83 -20.55 34.57
CA LEU A 612 -18.02 -19.76 34.31
C LEU A 612 -17.83 -18.75 33.17
N TYR A 613 -16.68 -18.70 32.47
CA TYR A 613 -16.47 -17.74 31.39
C TYR A 613 -17.50 -17.87 30.27
N GLY A 614 -18.04 -16.73 29.83
CA GLY A 614 -19.14 -16.66 28.86
C GLY A 614 -20.48 -17.14 29.41
N THR A 615 -20.54 -17.58 30.68
CA THR A 615 -21.81 -17.89 31.33
C THR A 615 -22.57 -16.59 31.56
N VAL A 616 -23.81 -16.59 31.09
CA VAL A 616 -24.74 -15.50 31.30
C VAL A 616 -25.76 -15.91 32.36
N LYS A 617 -25.97 -15.06 33.36
CA LYS A 617 -27.02 -15.24 34.38
C LYS A 617 -27.94 -14.03 34.42
N LYS A 618 -29.22 -14.30 34.59
CA LYS A 618 -30.25 -13.26 34.73
C LYS A 618 -30.56 -13.02 36.20
N TYR A 619 -30.49 -11.77 36.64
CA TYR A 619 -30.89 -11.33 37.98
C TYR A 619 -31.80 -10.10 37.85
N GLY A 620 -33.07 -10.26 38.23
CA GLY A 620 -34.10 -9.25 37.94
C GLY A 620 -34.22 -9.00 36.44
N ASP A 621 -34.11 -7.72 36.04
CA ASP A 621 -34.20 -7.29 34.63
C ASP A 621 -32.84 -7.11 33.94
N ALA A 622 -31.75 -7.51 34.60
CA ALA A 622 -30.38 -7.40 34.10
C ALA A 622 -29.80 -8.79 33.80
N TYR A 623 -28.95 -8.82 32.78
CA TYR A 623 -28.14 -9.98 32.44
C TYR A 623 -26.70 -9.67 32.83
N TYR A 624 -26.08 -10.62 33.51
CA TYR A 624 -24.68 -10.54 33.91
C TYR A 624 -23.92 -11.61 33.16
N GLU A 625 -22.81 -11.25 32.54
CA GLU A 625 -21.90 -12.18 31.90
C GLU A 625 -20.63 -12.25 32.73
N CYS A 626 -20.16 -13.47 33.00
CA CYS A 626 -18.83 -13.68 33.56
C CYS A 626 -17.81 -13.51 32.43
N GLY A 627 -17.14 -12.37 32.42
CA GLY A 627 -16.13 -12.02 31.44
C GLY A 627 -14.80 -12.72 31.71
N TYR A 628 -13.91 -12.71 30.72
CA TYR A 628 -12.58 -13.34 30.81
C TYR A 628 -11.61 -12.68 31.82
N VAL A 629 -12.06 -11.64 32.53
CA VAL A 629 -11.29 -10.89 33.55
C VAL A 629 -11.73 -11.23 34.98
N ASN A 630 -12.22 -12.45 35.20
CA ASN A 630 -12.78 -12.97 36.47
C ASN A 630 -13.85 -12.07 37.14
N GLN A 631 -14.56 -11.27 36.34
CA GLN A 631 -15.57 -10.35 36.84
C GLN A 631 -16.91 -10.56 36.14
N TRP A 632 -17.98 -10.52 36.91
CA TRP A 632 -19.31 -10.35 36.35
C TRP A 632 -19.46 -8.92 35.86
N ARG A 633 -19.85 -8.73 34.60
CA ARG A 633 -20.28 -7.43 34.08
C ARG A 633 -21.77 -7.46 33.82
N GLU A 634 -22.46 -6.37 34.14
CA GLU A 634 -23.81 -6.16 33.63
C GLU A 634 -23.72 -5.93 32.11
N MET A 635 -24.42 -6.74 31.34
CA MET A 635 -24.41 -6.66 29.88
C MET A 635 -25.13 -5.36 29.42
N PRO A 636 -24.53 -4.59 28.49
CA PRO A 636 -25.19 -3.44 27.88
C PRO A 636 -26.57 -3.79 27.33
N ALA A 637 -27.47 -2.80 27.27
CA ALA A 637 -28.86 -3.01 26.86
C ALA A 637 -29.00 -3.67 25.46
N VAL A 638 -28.13 -3.35 24.51
CA VAL A 638 -28.15 -3.93 23.16
C VAL A 638 -27.78 -5.43 23.19
N GLU A 639 -26.73 -5.81 23.93
CA GLU A 639 -26.28 -7.20 24.03
C GLU A 639 -27.29 -8.05 24.81
N SER A 640 -27.79 -7.52 25.93
CA SER A 640 -28.79 -8.20 26.76
C SER A 640 -30.14 -8.34 26.07
N ALA A 641 -30.51 -7.44 25.14
CA ALA A 641 -31.74 -7.54 24.38
C ALA A 641 -31.82 -8.81 23.53
N LEU A 642 -30.70 -9.27 22.95
CA LEU A 642 -30.64 -10.51 22.17
C LEU A 642 -31.02 -11.72 23.03
N LEU A 643 -30.43 -11.80 24.23
CA LEU A 643 -30.70 -12.85 25.20
C LEU A 643 -32.13 -12.75 25.75
N TYR A 644 -32.58 -11.54 26.05
CA TYR A 644 -33.94 -11.28 26.49
C TYR A 644 -34.97 -11.82 25.49
N TYR A 645 -34.81 -11.56 24.19
CA TYR A 645 -35.73 -12.06 23.17
C TYR A 645 -35.60 -13.57 22.97
N ARG A 646 -34.38 -14.12 22.98
CA ARG A 646 -34.18 -15.57 22.95
C ARG A 646 -34.87 -16.28 24.11
N ASP A 647 -34.75 -15.74 25.32
CA ASP A 647 -35.32 -16.35 26.52
C ASP A 647 -36.84 -16.15 26.62
N SER A 648 -37.37 -15.02 26.13
CA SER A 648 -38.81 -14.70 26.21
C SER A 648 -39.64 -15.22 25.04
N LEU A 649 -39.07 -15.29 23.84
CA LEU A 649 -39.77 -15.66 22.60
C LEU A 649 -39.26 -16.97 21.98
N GLY A 650 -38.14 -17.50 22.45
CA GLY A 650 -37.50 -18.71 21.92
C GLY A 650 -36.40 -18.44 20.88
N SER A 651 -35.82 -19.52 20.35
CA SER A 651 -34.83 -19.43 19.29
C SER A 651 -35.48 -19.06 17.95
N CYS A 652 -34.74 -18.36 17.09
CA CYS A 652 -35.29 -17.85 15.83
C CYS A 652 -35.83 -18.93 14.88
N ASP A 653 -35.31 -20.16 14.94
CA ASP A 653 -35.81 -21.29 14.15
C ASP A 653 -37.19 -21.80 14.60
N THR A 654 -37.62 -21.46 15.82
CA THR A 654 -38.88 -21.93 16.41
C THR A 654 -40.04 -20.92 16.31
N ILE A 655 -39.74 -19.69 15.91
CA ILE A 655 -40.74 -18.62 15.87
C ILE A 655 -41.56 -18.74 14.58
N SER A 656 -42.85 -19.04 14.74
CA SER A 656 -43.77 -19.25 13.62
C SER A 656 -44.08 -17.99 12.81
N LYS A 657 -43.88 -16.79 13.38
CA LYS A 657 -44.09 -15.50 12.72
C LYS A 657 -42.90 -14.57 12.98
N LYS A 658 -42.06 -14.38 11.97
CA LYS A 658 -40.94 -13.44 12.03
C LYS A 658 -41.46 -12.00 11.99
N SER A 659 -40.91 -11.16 12.86
CA SER A 659 -41.30 -9.76 13.07
C SER A 659 -40.11 -8.96 13.61
N LEU A 660 -40.27 -7.64 13.75
CA LEU A 660 -39.34 -6.78 14.48
C LEU A 660 -39.88 -6.46 15.86
N TYR A 661 -38.98 -6.44 16.83
CA TYR A 661 -39.28 -6.17 18.22
C TYR A 661 -38.50 -4.93 18.68
N TRP A 662 -39.19 -3.99 19.31
CA TRP A 662 -38.58 -2.78 19.86
C TRP A 662 -38.13 -3.03 21.30
N ASN A 663 -36.84 -2.83 21.57
CA ASN A 663 -36.32 -2.86 22.92
C ASN A 663 -36.16 -1.44 23.47
N GLU A 664 -36.92 -1.11 24.52
CA GLU A 664 -36.91 0.22 25.12
C GLU A 664 -35.55 0.57 25.75
N LYS A 665 -34.90 -0.39 26.43
CA LYS A 665 -33.62 -0.16 27.11
C LYS A 665 -32.50 0.19 26.13
N SER A 666 -32.49 -0.43 24.96
CA SER A 666 -31.45 -0.20 23.95
C SER A 666 -31.87 0.77 22.83
N SER A 667 -33.13 1.23 22.84
CA SER A 667 -33.71 2.08 21.80
C SER A 667 -33.43 1.55 20.37
N SER A 668 -33.58 0.24 20.17
CA SER A 668 -33.21 -0.45 18.93
C SER A 668 -34.19 -1.55 18.55
N TYR A 669 -34.24 -1.89 17.26
CA TYR A 669 -35.03 -3.03 16.75
C TYR A 669 -34.21 -4.32 16.79
N PHE A 670 -34.89 -5.42 17.04
CA PHE A 670 -34.34 -6.76 16.99
C PHE A 670 -35.26 -7.68 16.20
N GLY A 671 -34.67 -8.61 15.46
CA GLY A 671 -35.41 -9.58 14.67
C GLY A 671 -34.57 -10.81 14.37
N CYS A 672 -35.20 -11.78 13.74
CA CYS A 672 -34.56 -13.02 13.33
C CYS A 672 -34.05 -12.92 11.89
N LEU A 673 -32.75 -13.14 11.70
CA LEU A 673 -32.11 -13.13 10.39
C LEU A 673 -31.36 -14.42 10.13
N LYS A 674 -31.35 -14.86 8.87
CA LYS A 674 -30.60 -16.04 8.44
C LYS A 674 -29.13 -15.69 8.22
N GLY A 675 -28.26 -16.14 9.13
CA GLY A 675 -26.82 -16.11 8.97
C GLY A 675 -26.27 -17.35 8.27
N LYS A 676 -24.94 -17.53 8.31
CA LYS A 676 -24.26 -18.73 7.76
C LYS A 676 -24.59 -20.01 8.53
N THR A 677 -24.87 -19.89 9.83
CA THR A 677 -25.05 -21.02 10.76
C THR A 677 -26.51 -21.33 11.09
N GLY A 678 -27.47 -20.54 10.60
CA GLY A 678 -28.89 -20.68 10.94
C GLY A 678 -29.58 -19.32 11.12
N TYR A 679 -30.80 -19.30 11.64
CA TYR A 679 -31.42 -18.05 12.07
C TYR A 679 -30.97 -17.68 13.47
N ASP A 680 -30.62 -16.42 13.69
CA ASP A 680 -30.29 -15.90 15.00
C ASP A 680 -30.91 -14.53 15.24
N TRP A 681 -31.05 -14.17 16.52
CA TRP A 681 -31.47 -12.85 16.95
C TRP A 681 -30.38 -11.85 16.58
N THR A 682 -30.78 -10.72 15.99
CA THR A 682 -29.86 -9.67 15.57
C THR A 682 -30.51 -8.31 15.69
N GLN A 683 -29.70 -7.29 15.96
CA GLN A 683 -30.12 -5.90 15.89
C GLN A 683 -30.37 -5.50 14.43
N ILE A 684 -31.52 -4.89 14.16
CA ILE A 684 -31.97 -4.49 12.83
C ILE A 684 -31.97 -2.97 12.72
N TYR A 685 -31.48 -2.47 11.60
CA TYR A 685 -31.50 -1.06 11.25
C TYR A 685 -32.51 -0.84 10.12
N LEU A 686 -33.47 0.06 10.29
CA LEU A 686 -34.43 0.42 9.23
C LEU A 686 -33.84 1.40 8.20
N ALA A 687 -32.53 1.33 7.98
CA ALA A 687 -31.70 2.27 7.24
C ALA A 687 -30.43 1.57 6.71
N PRO A 688 -30.07 1.71 5.42
CA PRO A 688 -28.89 1.11 4.83
C PRO A 688 -27.57 1.85 5.12
N GLY A 689 -27.60 3.06 5.69
CA GLY A 689 -26.39 3.83 5.98
C GLY A 689 -26.65 5.15 6.70
N LEU A 690 -25.58 5.92 6.95
CA LEU A 690 -25.59 7.12 7.80
C LEU A 690 -26.55 8.22 7.34
N ASN A 691 -26.78 8.38 6.04
CA ASN A 691 -27.67 9.41 5.50
C ASN A 691 -29.11 8.92 5.30
N TYR A 692 -29.37 7.61 5.41
CA TYR A 692 -30.71 7.06 5.20
C TYR A 692 -31.48 6.99 6.53
N THR A 693 -31.56 8.11 7.23
CA THR A 693 -32.13 8.18 8.58
C THR A 693 -33.62 8.50 8.56
N MET A 694 -34.38 7.76 9.37
CA MET A 694 -35.80 8.02 9.61
C MET A 694 -36.00 9.40 10.24
N PRO A 695 -37.11 10.12 9.93
CA PRO A 695 -37.43 11.40 10.56
C PRO A 695 -37.41 11.34 12.09
N LYS A 696 -36.88 12.40 12.72
CA LYS A 696 -36.87 12.51 14.19
C LYS A 696 -38.28 12.56 14.79
N SER A 697 -39.25 13.05 14.02
CA SER A 697 -40.66 13.09 14.40
C SER A 697 -41.28 11.70 14.54
N PHE A 698 -40.67 10.66 13.96
CA PHE A 698 -41.21 9.31 14.01
C PHE A 698 -40.89 8.64 15.35
N GLU A 699 -41.94 8.17 16.02
CA GLU A 699 -41.79 7.28 17.18
C GLU A 699 -41.33 5.90 16.73
N LYS A 700 -40.00 5.68 16.71
CA LYS A 700 -39.36 4.42 16.29
C LYS A 700 -40.07 3.16 16.81
N ARG A 701 -40.46 3.11 18.09
CA ARG A 701 -41.19 1.97 18.68
C ARG A 701 -42.42 1.52 17.89
N LYS A 702 -43.12 2.42 17.20
CA LYS A 702 -44.32 2.08 16.41
C LYS A 702 -44.02 1.22 15.19
N PHE A 703 -42.77 1.19 14.72
CA PHE A 703 -42.34 0.38 13.59
C PHE A 703 -42.03 -1.09 13.95
N ALA A 704 -42.22 -1.50 15.20
CA ALA A 704 -42.16 -2.91 15.63
C ALA A 704 -43.53 -3.61 15.52
N GLY A 705 -43.52 -4.95 15.58
CA GLY A 705 -44.74 -5.77 15.59
C GLY A 705 -45.36 -6.07 14.22
N GLY A 706 -44.68 -5.69 13.13
CA GLY A 706 -45.10 -5.98 11.76
C GLY A 706 -44.96 -7.45 11.35
N VAL A 707 -45.01 -7.74 10.06
CA VAL A 707 -44.94 -9.09 9.50
C VAL A 707 -43.81 -9.17 8.49
N VAL A 708 -42.95 -10.18 8.62
CA VAL A 708 -41.97 -10.53 7.59
C VAL A 708 -42.61 -11.51 6.60
N ASP A 709 -42.67 -11.15 5.32
CA ASP A 709 -43.13 -12.00 4.22
C ASP A 709 -41.93 -12.60 3.47
N ARG A 710 -41.92 -13.93 3.32
CA ARG A 710 -40.95 -14.75 2.55
C ARG A 710 -39.47 -14.39 2.76
N ASP A 711 -39.11 -13.94 3.96
CA ASP A 711 -37.76 -13.48 4.33
C ASP A 711 -37.18 -12.35 3.46
N SER A 712 -38.01 -11.69 2.65
CA SER A 712 -37.58 -10.63 1.73
C SER A 712 -38.11 -9.25 2.08
N THR A 713 -39.23 -9.18 2.81
CA THR A 713 -39.93 -7.92 3.05
C THR A 713 -40.55 -7.89 4.43
N TYR A 714 -40.40 -6.77 5.14
CA TYR A 714 -41.07 -6.51 6.41
C TYR A 714 -42.13 -5.42 6.24
N THR A 715 -43.36 -5.69 6.66
CA THR A 715 -44.48 -4.74 6.58
C THR A 715 -45.02 -4.38 7.95
N VAL A 716 -45.20 -3.08 8.23
CA VAL A 716 -45.79 -2.58 9.48
C VAL A 716 -46.75 -1.43 9.18
N THR A 717 -47.86 -1.34 9.91
CA THR A 717 -48.81 -0.22 9.79
C THR A 717 -48.62 0.73 10.98
N VAL A 718 -48.26 1.97 10.70
CA VAL A 718 -48.05 3.03 11.69
C VAL A 718 -49.01 4.16 11.38
N ASP A 719 -49.86 4.52 12.35
CA ASP A 719 -50.81 5.63 12.24
C ASP A 719 -51.67 5.59 10.95
N GLY A 720 -52.06 4.38 10.53
CA GLY A 720 -52.89 4.15 9.34
C GLY A 720 -52.12 4.07 8.00
N VAL A 721 -50.81 4.30 8.01
CA VAL A 721 -49.92 4.18 6.84
C VAL A 721 -49.19 2.84 6.89
N ALA A 722 -49.23 2.07 5.82
CA ALA A 722 -48.49 0.81 5.74
C ALA A 722 -47.08 1.06 5.17
N TYR A 723 -46.04 0.71 5.91
CA TYR A 723 -44.64 0.81 5.51
C TYR A 723 -44.10 -0.58 5.17
N ARG A 724 -43.37 -0.70 4.07
CA ARG A 724 -42.71 -1.93 3.65
C ARG A 724 -41.21 -1.71 3.47
N PHE A 725 -40.44 -2.54 4.15
CA PHE A 725 -38.99 -2.51 4.16
C PHE A 725 -38.44 -3.74 3.45
N SER A 726 -37.50 -3.55 2.54
CA SER A 726 -36.78 -4.65 1.90
C SER A 726 -35.76 -5.21 2.87
N ILE A 727 -35.68 -6.53 3.04
CA ILE A 727 -34.75 -7.16 3.97
C ILE A 727 -33.41 -7.38 3.27
N PHE A 728 -32.38 -6.64 3.69
CA PHE A 728 -31.01 -6.78 3.20
C PHE A 728 -30.03 -6.93 4.37
N GLU A 729 -29.75 -8.18 4.73
CA GLU A 729 -29.01 -8.51 5.96
C GLU A 729 -29.63 -7.79 7.18
N LYS A 730 -28.82 -7.09 7.98
CA LYS A 730 -29.25 -6.29 9.14
C LYS A 730 -29.86 -4.93 8.78
N ASN A 731 -29.82 -4.54 7.51
CA ASN A 731 -30.29 -3.23 7.03
C ASN A 731 -31.57 -3.40 6.23
N TRP A 732 -32.67 -2.88 6.74
CA TRP A 732 -33.98 -3.01 6.13
C TRP A 732 -34.42 -1.64 5.61
N PRO A 733 -33.93 -1.19 4.43
CA PRO A 733 -34.35 0.09 3.85
C PRO A 733 -35.86 0.13 3.61
N LEU A 734 -36.46 1.30 3.84
CA LEU A 734 -37.82 1.55 3.37
C LEU A 734 -37.82 1.43 1.83
N SER A 735 -38.81 0.72 1.32
CA SER A 735 -38.97 0.47 -0.12
C SER A 735 -40.31 0.98 -0.64
N HIS A 736 -41.35 0.91 0.19
CA HIS A 736 -42.72 1.22 -0.22
C HIS A 736 -43.57 1.70 0.95
N VAL A 737 -44.53 2.58 0.69
CA VAL A 737 -45.57 3.02 1.63
C VAL A 737 -46.93 3.07 0.96
N VAL A 738 -47.98 2.78 1.72
CA VAL A 738 -49.38 2.94 1.31
C VAL A 738 -50.03 4.01 2.18
N ILE A 739 -50.36 5.15 1.57
CA ILE A 739 -51.01 6.29 2.21
C ILE A 739 -52.39 6.45 1.58
N ALA A 740 -53.44 6.46 2.40
CA ALA A 740 -54.84 6.56 1.96
C ALA A 740 -55.22 5.55 0.83
N GLY A 741 -54.63 4.35 0.86
CA GLY A 741 -54.88 3.29 -0.12
C GLY A 741 -54.07 3.40 -1.43
N LYS A 742 -53.28 4.45 -1.63
CA LYS A 742 -52.37 4.60 -2.78
C LYS A 742 -50.96 4.19 -2.40
N GLY A 743 -50.32 3.38 -3.24
CA GLY A 743 -48.94 2.93 -3.07
C GLY A 743 -47.93 3.94 -3.62
N TYR A 744 -46.79 4.04 -2.95
CA TYR A 744 -45.66 4.88 -3.32
C TYR A 744 -44.37 4.12 -3.04
N ASP A 745 -43.42 4.22 -3.95
CA ASP A 745 -42.05 3.87 -3.62
C ASP A 745 -41.49 4.94 -2.69
N ALA A 746 -40.76 4.54 -1.65
CA ALA A 746 -40.38 5.50 -0.61
C ALA A 746 -39.10 5.13 0.10
N TYR A 747 -38.38 6.15 0.56
CA TYR A 747 -37.15 5.97 1.33
C TYR A 747 -37.01 7.08 2.37
N PHE A 748 -36.20 6.79 3.37
CA PHE A 748 -35.77 7.77 4.35
C PHE A 748 -34.42 8.34 3.93
N TYR A 749 -34.26 9.66 3.95
CA TYR A 749 -32.99 10.31 3.71
C TYR A 749 -32.90 11.61 4.51
N ASN A 750 -31.80 11.79 5.23
CA ASN A 750 -31.51 12.94 6.10
C ASN A 750 -32.73 13.38 6.92
N GLU A 751 -33.32 12.44 7.64
CA GLU A 751 -34.47 12.65 8.53
C GLU A 751 -35.76 13.10 7.81
N ARG A 752 -35.88 12.84 6.50
CA ARG A 752 -37.08 13.11 5.70
C ARG A 752 -37.61 11.84 5.04
N LEU A 753 -38.93 11.79 4.83
CA LEU A 753 -39.59 10.75 4.07
C LEU A 753 -39.88 11.25 2.65
N PHE A 754 -39.30 10.57 1.68
CA PHE A 754 -39.45 10.86 0.26
C PHE A 754 -40.34 9.82 -0.41
N LEU A 755 -41.23 10.27 -1.29
CA LEU A 755 -42.15 9.43 -2.06
C LEU A 755 -41.95 9.62 -3.56
N HIS A 756 -41.97 8.50 -4.28
CA HIS A 756 -42.00 8.40 -5.73
C HIS A 756 -43.23 7.60 -6.19
N SER A 757 -43.53 7.70 -7.47
CA SER A 757 -44.37 6.72 -8.18
C SER A 757 -43.79 5.32 -8.06
N GLU A 758 -44.66 4.30 -8.03
CA GLU A 758 -44.24 2.91 -8.02
C GLU A 758 -43.45 2.57 -9.30
N ARG A 759 -42.22 2.10 -9.10
CA ARG A 759 -41.30 1.73 -10.18
C ARG A 759 -41.72 0.41 -10.83
N GLY A 760 -41.44 0.29 -12.12
CA GLY A 760 -41.61 -0.95 -12.86
C GLY A 760 -40.45 -1.91 -12.65
N THR A 761 -40.43 -2.99 -13.44
CA THR A 761 -39.35 -3.98 -13.40
C THR A 761 -38.44 -3.94 -14.62
N GLU A 762 -38.86 -3.25 -15.68
CA GLU A 762 -38.20 -3.27 -16.98
C GLU A 762 -37.20 -2.13 -17.13
N GLN A 763 -36.15 -2.38 -17.93
CA GLN A 763 -35.29 -1.32 -18.45
C GLN A 763 -35.68 -1.10 -19.91
N VAL A 764 -36.09 0.13 -20.24
CA VAL A 764 -36.67 0.45 -21.55
C VAL A 764 -35.80 1.50 -22.24
N HIS A 765 -35.55 1.34 -23.54
CA HIS A 765 -34.86 2.36 -24.32
C HIS A 765 -35.76 3.59 -24.43
N ILE A 766 -35.25 4.79 -24.12
CA ILE A 766 -36.08 6.00 -24.01
C ILE A 766 -36.84 6.29 -25.32
N ASP A 767 -36.22 5.97 -26.46
CA ASP A 767 -36.84 6.19 -27.75
C ASP A 767 -38.03 5.27 -28.06
N SER A 768 -38.12 4.13 -27.38
CA SER A 768 -39.21 3.15 -27.56
C SER A 768 -40.47 3.48 -26.76
N ILE A 769 -40.41 4.45 -25.84
CA ILE A 769 -41.57 4.89 -25.06
C ILE A 769 -42.50 5.70 -25.98
N LYS A 770 -43.78 5.32 -25.99
CA LYS A 770 -44.84 5.94 -26.81
C LYS A 770 -45.40 7.20 -26.14
N ASN A 771 -46.16 7.99 -26.89
CA ASN A 771 -46.87 9.19 -26.39
C ASN A 771 -45.94 10.31 -25.86
N LYS A 772 -44.78 10.49 -26.50
CA LYS A 772 -43.88 11.63 -26.24
C LYS A 772 -44.59 12.96 -26.53
N SER A 773 -44.35 13.97 -25.71
CA SER A 773 -44.93 15.31 -25.91
C SER A 773 -44.34 16.02 -27.13
N GLU A 774 -45.03 17.03 -27.66
CA GLU A 774 -44.50 17.84 -28.77
C GLU A 774 -43.22 18.60 -28.37
N SER A 775 -43.08 18.92 -27.08
CA SER A 775 -41.91 19.58 -26.52
C SER A 775 -40.72 18.66 -26.22
N TYR A 776 -40.93 17.33 -26.23
CA TYR A 776 -39.92 16.34 -25.84
C TYR A 776 -38.68 16.40 -26.72
N ASP A 777 -38.83 16.35 -28.05
CA ASP A 777 -37.69 16.22 -28.96
C ASP A 777 -36.71 17.40 -28.83
N GLY A 778 -37.25 18.61 -28.64
CA GLY A 778 -36.46 19.82 -28.42
C GLY A 778 -35.69 19.80 -27.09
N PHE A 779 -36.34 19.40 -26.00
CA PHE A 779 -35.70 19.26 -24.71
C PHE A 779 -34.64 18.15 -24.73
N PHE A 780 -34.98 16.97 -25.24
CA PHE A 780 -34.10 15.81 -25.28
C PHE A 780 -32.82 16.07 -26.09
N ALA A 781 -32.92 16.76 -27.23
CA ALA A 781 -31.76 17.15 -28.02
C ALA A 781 -30.82 18.10 -27.26
N SER A 782 -31.38 19.08 -26.54
CA SER A 782 -30.62 20.01 -25.70
C SER A 782 -29.97 19.30 -24.52
N TRP A 783 -30.75 18.47 -23.82
CA TRP A 783 -30.30 17.66 -22.69
C TRP A 783 -29.15 16.74 -23.08
N LYS A 784 -29.26 16.01 -24.18
CA LYS A 784 -28.21 15.11 -24.69
C LYS A 784 -26.91 15.85 -24.97
N SER A 785 -26.98 17.08 -25.50
CA SER A 785 -25.78 17.91 -25.70
C SER A 785 -25.08 18.24 -24.39
N TRP A 786 -25.83 18.56 -23.33
CA TRP A 786 -25.27 18.80 -22.02
C TRP A 786 -24.75 17.53 -21.35
N ALA A 787 -25.53 16.46 -21.30
CA ALA A 787 -25.16 15.27 -20.53
C ALA A 787 -23.93 14.56 -21.13
N LYS A 788 -23.62 14.81 -22.41
CA LYS A 788 -22.31 14.47 -23.00
C LYS A 788 -21.12 15.08 -22.24
N LYS A 789 -21.24 16.26 -21.65
CA LYS A 789 -20.18 16.87 -20.82
C LYS A 789 -19.91 16.07 -19.54
N CYS A 790 -20.94 15.43 -18.98
CA CYS A 790 -20.79 14.55 -17.82
C CYS A 790 -20.02 13.25 -18.14
N SER A 791 -19.88 12.91 -19.43
CA SER A 791 -19.16 11.73 -19.92
C SER A 791 -17.65 11.97 -20.18
N GLU A 792 -17.13 13.16 -19.86
CA GLU A 792 -15.73 13.52 -20.09
C GLU A 792 -14.78 12.77 -19.14
N CYS A 793 -13.81 12.06 -19.72
CA CYS A 793 -12.66 11.45 -19.04
C CYS A 793 -11.42 12.23 -19.47
N SER A 794 -10.99 13.21 -18.66
CA SER A 794 -9.95 14.21 -19.02
C SER A 794 -10.40 15.13 -20.19
N ASP A 795 -9.47 15.83 -20.85
CA ASP A 795 -9.74 16.85 -21.88
C ASP A 795 -10.33 16.30 -23.21
N THR A 796 -10.82 15.06 -23.25
CA THR A 796 -11.27 14.42 -24.48
C THR A 796 -12.78 14.11 -24.45
N THR A 797 -13.54 14.76 -25.32
CA THR A 797 -14.95 14.44 -25.61
C THR A 797 -15.01 13.33 -26.66
N ILE A 798 -15.45 12.13 -26.29
CA ILE A 798 -15.47 10.96 -27.19
C ILE A 798 -16.88 10.69 -27.75
N ALA A 799 -16.94 10.03 -28.92
CA ALA A 799 -18.17 9.59 -29.57
C ALA A 799 -18.93 8.59 -28.70
N VAL A 800 -20.14 8.96 -28.34
CA VAL A 800 -20.99 8.26 -27.39
C VAL A 800 -21.86 7.24 -28.14
N ASP A 801 -21.85 5.98 -27.69
CA ASP A 801 -22.96 5.07 -27.98
C ASP A 801 -24.24 5.72 -27.44
N THR A 802 -25.17 6.07 -28.33
CA THR A 802 -26.28 7.01 -28.03
C THR A 802 -27.42 6.39 -27.24
N SER A 803 -27.22 5.20 -26.68
CA SER A 803 -28.27 4.38 -26.11
C SER A 803 -28.64 4.89 -24.71
N VAL A 804 -29.73 5.65 -24.64
CA VAL A 804 -30.31 6.20 -23.41
C VAL A 804 -31.45 5.30 -22.98
N TYR A 805 -31.41 4.84 -21.73
CA TYR A 805 -32.42 3.96 -21.15
C TYR A 805 -33.09 4.61 -19.96
N VAL A 806 -34.25 4.09 -19.60
CA VAL A 806 -34.87 4.34 -18.30
C VAL A 806 -34.77 3.05 -17.49
N ALA A 807 -34.25 3.13 -16.26
CA ALA A 807 -34.27 2.02 -15.33
C ALA A 807 -35.63 1.89 -14.65
N ARG A 808 -36.15 0.67 -14.45
CA ARG A 808 -37.41 0.40 -13.71
C ARG A 808 -38.62 1.15 -14.28
N TYR A 809 -38.72 1.23 -15.61
CA TYR A 809 -39.77 1.97 -16.30
C TYR A 809 -41.18 1.46 -15.94
N ASN A 810 -42.06 2.41 -15.63
CA ASN A 810 -43.51 2.27 -15.54
C ASN A 810 -44.14 3.52 -16.18
N GLU A 811 -45.35 3.43 -16.76
CA GLU A 811 -46.03 4.57 -17.37
C GLU A 811 -46.34 5.69 -16.37
N ASP A 812 -46.44 5.36 -15.08
CA ASP A 812 -46.63 6.34 -14.01
C ASP A 812 -45.33 6.90 -13.42
N ALA A 813 -44.16 6.39 -13.85
CA ALA A 813 -42.87 6.85 -13.34
C ALA A 813 -42.51 8.26 -13.81
N PHE A 814 -42.95 8.62 -15.02
CA PHE A 814 -42.81 9.97 -15.55
C PHE A 814 -44.20 10.56 -15.79
N MET A 815 -44.35 11.84 -15.53
CA MET A 815 -45.63 12.49 -15.73
C MET A 815 -45.45 13.97 -16.06
N ASN A 816 -46.42 14.54 -16.78
CA ASN A 816 -46.45 15.98 -17.00
C ASN A 816 -46.73 16.73 -15.69
N TRP A 817 -46.49 18.04 -15.70
CA TRP A 817 -46.65 18.90 -14.52
C TRP A 817 -48.07 18.87 -13.95
N THR A 818 -49.11 18.79 -14.80
CA THR A 818 -50.50 18.72 -14.33
C THR A 818 -50.76 17.50 -13.46
N ARG A 819 -50.22 16.34 -13.84
CA ARG A 819 -50.30 15.12 -13.03
C ARG A 819 -49.38 15.19 -11.82
N ALA A 820 -48.15 15.69 -12.00
CA ALA A 820 -47.15 15.84 -10.94
C ALA A 820 -47.69 16.69 -9.78
N SER A 821 -48.21 17.88 -10.08
CA SER A 821 -48.70 18.84 -9.08
C SER A 821 -49.89 18.34 -8.25
N ALA A 822 -50.55 17.26 -8.67
CA ALA A 822 -51.61 16.57 -7.93
C ALA A 822 -51.18 15.18 -7.41
N PHE A 823 -49.91 14.81 -7.53
CA PHE A 823 -49.42 13.47 -7.23
C PHE A 823 -49.18 13.22 -5.73
N CYS A 824 -48.64 14.24 -5.04
CA CYS A 824 -48.28 14.15 -3.63
C CYS A 824 -49.52 13.99 -2.74
N PRO A 825 -49.51 13.06 -1.78
CA PRO A 825 -50.60 12.93 -0.81
C PRO A 825 -50.64 14.13 0.14
N GLU A 826 -51.72 14.26 0.91
CA GLU A 826 -51.84 15.28 1.96
C GLU A 826 -50.68 15.17 2.97
N GLY A 827 -50.10 16.30 3.36
CA GLY A 827 -48.91 16.38 4.22
C GLY A 827 -47.58 16.17 3.49
N PHE A 828 -47.60 16.23 2.15
CA PHE A 828 -46.41 16.16 1.29
C PHE A 828 -46.49 17.22 0.19
N HIS A 829 -45.33 17.72 -0.23
CA HIS A 829 -45.22 18.65 -1.35
C HIS A 829 -44.12 18.25 -2.33
N ILE A 830 -44.15 18.83 -3.54
CA ILE A 830 -43.02 18.78 -4.47
C ILE A 830 -42.00 19.83 -4.02
N PRO A 831 -40.75 19.46 -3.73
CA PRO A 831 -39.75 20.42 -3.28
C PRO A 831 -39.54 21.56 -4.27
N SER A 832 -39.24 22.75 -3.76
CA SER A 832 -38.84 23.90 -4.55
C SER A 832 -37.43 23.74 -5.12
N SER A 833 -37.07 24.55 -6.11
CA SER A 833 -35.70 24.60 -6.65
C SER A 833 -34.68 24.95 -5.56
N GLU A 834 -35.03 25.79 -4.60
CA GLU A 834 -34.20 26.18 -3.47
C GLU A 834 -33.95 25.02 -2.50
N GLU A 835 -34.96 24.20 -2.21
CA GLU A 835 -34.83 23.02 -1.36
C GLU A 835 -33.93 21.97 -2.00
N PHE A 836 -34.17 21.65 -3.26
CA PHE A 836 -33.37 20.67 -4.02
C PHE A 836 -31.90 21.02 -4.11
N MET A 837 -31.53 22.31 -4.04
CA MET A 837 -30.14 22.76 -4.15
C MET A 837 -29.38 22.77 -2.83
N GLN A 838 -30.01 22.44 -1.69
CA GLN A 838 -29.28 22.28 -0.42
C GLN A 838 -28.37 21.04 -0.49
N ASP A 839 -27.16 21.12 0.09
CA ASP A 839 -26.11 20.08 0.01
C ASP A 839 -26.52 18.73 0.64
N ASP A 840 -27.47 18.75 1.57
CA ASP A 840 -27.93 17.60 2.32
C ASP A 840 -29.42 17.29 2.08
N PHE A 841 -30.07 17.88 1.07
CA PHE A 841 -31.48 17.59 0.81
C PHE A 841 -31.69 16.17 0.28
N ILE A 842 -31.03 15.85 -0.83
CA ILE A 842 -31.11 14.54 -1.47
C ILE A 842 -29.82 14.27 -2.24
N ALA A 843 -29.24 13.08 -2.05
CA ALA A 843 -28.14 12.60 -2.88
C ALA A 843 -28.23 11.07 -3.02
N TYR A 844 -28.39 10.58 -4.24
CA TYR A 844 -28.41 9.15 -4.49
C TYR A 844 -26.99 8.60 -4.63
N LYS A 845 -26.31 8.42 -3.49
CA LYS A 845 -24.92 7.97 -3.43
C LYS A 845 -24.72 6.47 -3.66
N THR A 846 -25.63 5.83 -4.41
CA THR A 846 -25.58 4.40 -4.69
C THR A 846 -26.10 4.10 -6.09
N TYR A 847 -25.52 3.08 -6.72
CA TYR A 847 -25.98 2.49 -7.97
C TYR A 847 -26.87 1.25 -7.72
N GLU A 848 -26.96 0.79 -6.47
CA GLU A 848 -27.77 -0.37 -6.12
C GLU A 848 -29.26 -0.03 -6.27
N MET A 849 -29.84 -0.47 -7.38
CA MET A 849 -31.27 -0.28 -7.67
C MET A 849 -32.19 -0.95 -6.63
N THR A 850 -31.66 -1.77 -5.72
CA THR A 850 -32.40 -2.32 -4.57
C THR A 850 -32.62 -1.30 -3.46
N ILE A 851 -31.72 -0.31 -3.34
CA ILE A 851 -31.77 0.77 -2.34
C ILE A 851 -32.38 2.04 -2.95
N ARG A 852 -32.16 2.26 -4.26
CA ARG A 852 -32.80 3.35 -4.99
C ARG A 852 -34.27 3.07 -5.20
N ASN A 853 -35.13 4.05 -4.93
CA ASN A 853 -36.58 3.97 -5.11
C ASN A 853 -37.08 4.96 -6.17
N ASP A 854 -36.20 5.32 -7.11
CA ASP A 854 -36.46 6.17 -8.26
C ASP A 854 -36.29 5.40 -9.59
N THR A 855 -36.55 6.11 -10.68
CA THR A 855 -36.55 5.62 -12.08
C THR A 855 -35.57 6.45 -12.93
N PRO A 856 -34.24 6.37 -12.67
CA PRO A 856 -33.24 7.22 -13.31
C PRO A 856 -33.16 7.00 -14.82
N VAL A 857 -32.82 8.07 -15.54
CA VAL A 857 -32.41 7.99 -16.95
C VAL A 857 -30.95 7.54 -16.98
N LEU A 858 -30.71 6.37 -17.54
CA LEU A 858 -29.37 5.78 -17.70
C LEU A 858 -28.77 6.22 -19.03
N TRP A 859 -27.58 6.80 -18.95
CA TRP A 859 -26.74 6.96 -20.12
C TRP A 859 -25.55 6.02 -20.04
N ASN A 860 -25.56 4.99 -20.88
CA ASN A 860 -24.40 4.12 -21.09
C ASN A 860 -23.53 4.67 -22.22
N TYR A 861 -22.24 4.84 -21.97
CA TYR A 861 -21.30 5.21 -23.02
C TYR A 861 -20.06 4.32 -22.98
N LYS A 862 -19.59 3.92 -24.15
CA LYS A 862 -18.36 3.15 -24.29
C LYS A 862 -17.19 4.09 -24.48
N MET A 863 -16.16 3.94 -23.65
CA MET A 863 -14.88 4.63 -23.83
C MET A 863 -13.85 3.64 -24.38
N ASN A 864 -13.44 3.83 -25.63
CA ASN A 864 -12.39 3.02 -26.26
C ASN A 864 -10.98 3.57 -25.92
N LYS A 865 -10.66 3.83 -24.65
CA LYS A 865 -9.33 4.35 -24.27
C LYS A 865 -8.80 3.77 -22.95
N ILE A 866 -7.52 3.38 -23.00
CA ILE A 866 -6.71 2.88 -21.89
C ILE A 866 -6.75 3.88 -20.72
N GLY A 867 -7.17 3.41 -19.54
CA GLY A 867 -7.34 4.24 -18.33
C GLY A 867 -8.79 4.69 -18.04
N CYS A 868 -9.71 4.50 -18.99
CA CYS A 868 -11.14 4.81 -18.84
C CYS A 868 -12.04 3.55 -19.02
N ASN A 869 -11.45 2.34 -18.92
CA ASN A 869 -12.06 1.02 -19.20
C ASN A 869 -12.96 0.46 -18.07
N ARG A 870 -13.85 1.27 -17.47
CA ARG A 870 -14.90 0.72 -16.58
C ARG A 870 -16.26 0.96 -17.23
N ASP A 871 -17.27 0.18 -16.84
CA ASP A 871 -18.67 0.44 -17.23
C ASP A 871 -19.01 1.90 -16.93
N ASN A 872 -19.20 2.72 -17.97
CA ASN A 872 -19.50 4.13 -17.81
C ASN A 872 -21.00 4.35 -17.97
N THR A 873 -21.70 4.10 -16.88
CA THR A 873 -23.11 4.42 -16.72
C THR A 873 -23.23 5.67 -15.85
N ILE A 874 -23.90 6.68 -16.38
CA ILE A 874 -24.33 7.84 -15.61
C ILE A 874 -25.83 7.73 -15.37
N PHE A 875 -26.23 7.90 -14.12
CA PHE A 875 -27.62 7.98 -13.69
C PHE A 875 -28.00 9.46 -13.67
N PHE A 876 -29.01 9.83 -14.43
CA PHE A 876 -29.60 11.16 -14.43
C PHE A 876 -30.96 11.09 -13.76
N ASP A 877 -31.07 11.79 -12.63
CA ASP A 877 -32.33 11.96 -11.91
C ASP A 877 -32.87 13.36 -12.20
N ILE A 878 -34.01 13.41 -12.88
CA ILE A 878 -34.67 14.67 -13.24
C ILE A 878 -36.02 14.70 -12.53
N PHE A 879 -36.19 15.64 -11.61
CA PHE A 879 -37.41 15.80 -10.81
C PHE A 879 -38.07 17.15 -11.09
N TRP A 880 -39.40 17.16 -11.12
CA TRP A 880 -40.16 18.42 -11.08
C TRP A 880 -39.86 19.18 -9.79
N THR A 881 -39.75 20.51 -9.87
CA THR A 881 -39.78 21.38 -8.69
C THR A 881 -41.10 22.14 -8.62
N SER A 882 -41.48 22.62 -7.43
CA SER A 882 -42.66 23.50 -7.28
C SER A 882 -42.44 24.92 -7.81
N SER A 883 -41.21 25.29 -8.16
CA SER A 883 -40.86 26.63 -8.64
C SER A 883 -41.23 26.81 -10.13
N GLU A 884 -42.26 27.61 -10.40
CA GLU A 884 -42.69 27.93 -11.77
C GLU A 884 -41.77 28.97 -12.41
N LYS A 885 -41.29 28.69 -13.64
CA LYS A 885 -40.58 29.69 -14.44
C LYS A 885 -41.54 30.58 -15.22
N ASP A 886 -42.46 29.96 -15.95
CA ASP A 886 -43.49 30.66 -16.72
C ASP A 886 -44.70 29.74 -17.01
N LYS A 887 -45.70 30.26 -17.73
CA LYS A 887 -46.95 29.54 -18.00
C LYS A 887 -46.76 28.18 -18.69
N LYS A 888 -45.73 28.03 -19.52
CA LYS A 888 -45.43 26.80 -20.29
C LYS A 888 -44.27 25.99 -19.72
N THR A 889 -43.47 26.57 -18.83
CA THR A 889 -42.22 26.00 -18.35
C THR A 889 -42.21 25.91 -16.83
N GLN A 890 -41.86 24.74 -16.31
CA GLN A 890 -41.58 24.51 -14.89
C GLN A 890 -40.08 24.34 -14.71
N GLN A 891 -39.54 24.68 -13.53
CA GLN A 891 -38.18 24.29 -13.22
C GLN A 891 -38.12 22.80 -12.85
N CYS A 892 -37.04 22.14 -13.24
CA CYS A 892 -36.69 20.80 -12.79
C CYS A 892 -35.34 20.84 -12.08
N TYR A 893 -35.20 19.98 -11.08
CA TYR A 893 -33.89 19.63 -10.53
C TYR A 893 -33.32 18.46 -11.31
N GLU A 894 -32.04 18.53 -11.62
CA GLU A 894 -31.30 17.47 -12.27
C GLU A 894 -30.01 17.18 -11.51
N THR A 895 -29.75 15.90 -11.22
CA THR A 895 -28.44 15.42 -10.74
C THR A 895 -27.92 14.31 -11.64
N ALA A 896 -26.61 14.30 -11.83
CA ALA A 896 -25.88 13.31 -12.60
C ALA A 896 -24.92 12.56 -11.69
N TRP A 897 -25.08 11.25 -11.57
CA TRP A 897 -24.25 10.40 -10.72
C TRP A 897 -23.50 9.34 -11.51
N HIS A 898 -22.20 9.19 -11.27
CA HIS A 898 -21.37 8.17 -11.91
C HIS A 898 -21.05 7.04 -10.94
N ILE A 899 -21.25 5.78 -11.36
CA ILE A 899 -21.12 4.58 -10.50
C ILE A 899 -19.79 4.48 -9.72
N TYR A 900 -18.69 5.00 -10.26
CA TYR A 900 -17.36 4.98 -9.62
C TYR A 900 -16.77 6.35 -9.19
N LYS A 901 -17.42 7.48 -9.51
CA LYS A 901 -16.78 8.82 -9.43
C LYS A 901 -17.61 9.87 -8.68
N ASP A 902 -18.53 9.42 -7.82
CA ASP A 902 -19.49 10.25 -7.09
C ASP A 902 -20.36 11.14 -8.01
N GLU A 903 -20.96 12.19 -7.45
CA GLU A 903 -21.76 13.19 -8.17
C GLU A 903 -20.91 13.90 -9.24
N LYS A 904 -21.46 14.01 -10.45
CA LYS A 904 -20.84 14.73 -11.56
C LYS A 904 -21.28 16.17 -11.66
N ASP A 905 -22.58 16.39 -11.51
CA ASP A 905 -23.18 17.71 -11.62
C ASP A 905 -24.53 17.72 -10.92
N ARG A 906 -24.96 18.90 -10.46
CA ARG A 906 -26.29 19.16 -9.93
C ARG A 906 -26.75 20.54 -10.38
N ARG A 907 -27.98 20.67 -10.87
CA ARG A 907 -28.47 21.93 -11.45
C ARG A 907 -29.99 22.04 -11.50
N ILE A 908 -30.44 23.26 -11.75
CA ILE A 908 -31.83 23.56 -12.13
C ILE A 908 -31.91 23.75 -13.65
N VAL A 909 -32.88 23.11 -14.28
CA VAL A 909 -33.13 23.19 -15.73
C VAL A 909 -34.57 23.60 -16.03
N ASP A 910 -34.76 24.18 -17.20
CA ASP A 910 -36.07 24.63 -17.67
C ASP A 910 -36.79 23.51 -18.42
N CYS A 911 -37.84 22.97 -17.83
CA CYS A 911 -38.62 21.86 -18.38
C CYS A 911 -39.97 22.34 -18.93
N PRO A 912 -40.32 22.00 -20.17
CA PRO A 912 -41.69 22.18 -20.67
C PRO A 912 -42.69 21.41 -19.77
N LYS A 913 -43.80 22.03 -19.36
CA LYS A 913 -44.76 21.41 -18.42
C LYS A 913 -45.40 20.11 -18.93
N ASP A 914 -45.33 19.84 -20.22
CA ASP A 914 -45.80 18.61 -20.87
C ASP A 914 -44.69 17.56 -21.07
N LEU A 915 -43.46 17.79 -20.59
CA LEU A 915 -42.30 16.92 -20.80
C LEU A 915 -42.52 15.50 -20.26
N TYR A 916 -42.65 14.54 -21.18
CA TYR A 916 -42.75 13.10 -20.93
C TYR A 916 -41.99 12.35 -22.03
N PRO A 917 -41.21 11.29 -21.73
CA PRO A 917 -40.98 10.59 -20.45
C PRO A 917 -39.57 10.79 -19.88
N MET A 918 -39.30 11.95 -19.23
CA MET A 918 -37.96 12.23 -18.65
C MET A 918 -37.99 12.71 -17.21
N VAL A 919 -39.06 13.40 -16.81
CA VAL A 919 -39.13 14.05 -15.51
C VAL A 919 -40.04 13.26 -14.58
N GLN A 920 -39.51 12.93 -13.41
CA GLN A 920 -40.19 12.21 -12.35
C GLN A 920 -40.78 13.18 -11.34
N THR A 921 -41.72 12.72 -10.53
CA THR A 921 -42.22 13.48 -9.38
C THR A 921 -41.67 12.89 -8.11
N LEU A 922 -40.98 13.73 -7.32
CA LEU A 922 -40.58 13.43 -5.97
C LEU A 922 -41.39 14.27 -5.00
N CYS A 923 -42.00 13.64 -4.01
CA CYS A 923 -42.65 14.32 -2.90
C CYS A 923 -41.81 14.18 -1.64
N VAL A 924 -41.78 15.21 -0.82
CA VAL A 924 -41.17 15.19 0.51
C VAL A 924 -42.25 15.46 1.55
N GLN A 925 -42.16 14.82 2.71
CA GLN A 925 -43.07 15.06 3.81
C GLN A 925 -42.90 16.49 4.34
N ASP A 926 -44.01 17.17 4.65
CA ASP A 926 -44.00 18.47 5.30
C ASP A 926 -43.46 18.34 6.74
N ASP A 927 -42.66 19.31 7.17
CA ASP A 927 -42.06 19.36 8.53
C ASP A 927 -43.11 19.58 9.65
#